data_AF-J2W0T2-F1
#
_entry.id   AF-J2W0T2-F1
#
_cell.length_a   1.000
_cell.length_b   1.000
_cell.length_c   1.000
_cell.angle_alpha   90.00
_cell.angle_beta   90.00
_cell.angle_gamma   90.00
#
_symmetry.space_group_name_H-M   'P 1'
#
loop_
_entity.id
_entity.type
_entity.pdbx_description
1 polymer ?
#
loop_
_entity_poly.entity_id
_entity_poly.type
_entity_poly.pdbx_seq_one_letter_code
_entity_poly.pdbx_strand_id
1 'polypeptide(L)'
;MVETVPGYTAMFNTADDYHELNAGAHRKPPKVLSAPSLVWHLAFWTNFQELGRGQRPPVNPEWAPNKRPDEISAALDSFIRELWVRLEAKLGTTVDVTPRIGGVNLLFGSAYWTPQGDDVKKQLTRRQNDIFASTNRVVSLQFVWQVLDVTIRFEIQAEYFTMSVFVELDRPRTRTPSGIAGLNVTMDRITAYLDPDRDRSAGSDSATPPSQEVIDQLAKDINRYSFHEFWRVFDEQVLSLGGQFRNDAIFQRVCADFRGLIASERAVTFQDDRFFKFNGPPSWGAEAKQMLLPLIQHRIRTDHTRYECAANYMLDGRALYLSTLGPQLPEIPDGERVPVEFIVYAHQRVDDRTVVNKWQLGRLVSQILQLGTFRLCALKDVKWLHNAGLELADLEEATQRARRAIAQTEAYGTRPGESVPGTANQRNRIAMAEIAKAHAQLNEITGKFLEQTGSGPLYRIERSRYYVRQFEDNVKLLRILRLEGDQPYDQFIRRRLGPEFDFIDRLGVRYERAMSSIVSLDQNYLSITQNSLVERATKIDEETKTIQSEIGGIQRWGEFILLAALVPYYVSHMLFLIMGEEWPFKSRAATGVWLLSVAFAIYRAFNQTFDRRRLILILLPFALAELVLIGVTLIAPPQPGHHRAEPGMDDGVRTRPSHESAPTKSEVPTAPDEPRTPQRPSLQSADPSPPEPARPPSEPQATPQPQPSAEPR
;
A
#
# COMPACT_ATOMS: atom_id res chain seq x y z
N MET A 1 18.40 -13.59 -29.80
CA MET A 1 18.35 -13.18 -28.38
C MET A 1 19.53 -12.27 -28.13
N VAL A 2 19.38 -11.24 -27.31
CA VAL A 2 20.49 -10.35 -26.91
C VAL A 2 20.58 -10.43 -25.41
N GLU A 3 21.75 -10.79 -24.89
CA GLU A 3 21.98 -10.87 -23.44
C GLU A 3 22.08 -9.46 -22.87
N THR A 4 21.10 -9.06 -22.06
CA THR A 4 21.10 -7.77 -21.37
C THR A 4 22.04 -7.83 -20.16
N VAL A 5 22.91 -6.82 -20.04
CA VAL A 5 23.92 -6.75 -18.98
C VAL A 5 23.26 -6.75 -17.60
N PRO A 6 23.67 -7.62 -16.65
CA PRO A 6 23.10 -7.63 -15.30
C PRO A 6 23.52 -6.38 -14.54
N GLY A 7 22.53 -5.59 -14.08
CA GLY A 7 22.76 -4.44 -13.19
C GLY A 7 21.86 -3.23 -13.45
N TYR A 8 21.32 -3.07 -14.66
CA TYR A 8 20.37 -1.98 -14.96
C TYR A 8 18.93 -2.46 -14.79
N THR A 9 18.32 -2.14 -13.65
CA THR A 9 16.87 -2.24 -13.47
C THR A 9 16.23 -1.00 -14.08
N ALA A 10 15.88 -1.06 -15.37
CA ALA A 10 15.07 -0.02 -15.99
C ALA A 10 13.69 0.02 -15.31
N MET A 11 13.13 1.22 -15.14
CA MET A 11 11.84 1.41 -14.46
C MET A 11 10.67 0.71 -15.20
N PHE A 12 10.88 0.37 -16.47
CA PHE A 12 10.16 -0.67 -17.20
C PHE A 12 11.20 -1.62 -17.81
N ASN A 13 11.30 -2.85 -17.28
CA ASN A 13 12.10 -3.90 -17.91
C ASN A 13 11.22 -4.67 -18.90
N THR A 14 11.73 -4.84 -20.13
CA THR A 14 11.06 -5.44 -21.31
C THR A 14 10.10 -4.53 -22.10
N ALA A 15 10.08 -4.74 -23.42
CA ALA A 15 9.07 -4.21 -24.32
C ALA A 15 7.80 -5.09 -24.34
N ASP A 16 7.86 -6.28 -23.71
CA ASP A 16 6.79 -7.25 -23.69
C ASP A 16 5.65 -6.79 -22.77
N ASP A 17 5.93 -6.23 -21.58
CA ASP A 17 4.94 -5.55 -20.72
C ASP A 17 4.15 -4.46 -21.49
N TYR A 18 4.87 -3.62 -22.23
CA TYR A 18 4.28 -2.54 -23.04
C TYR A 18 3.45 -3.08 -24.21
N HIS A 19 3.87 -4.19 -24.83
CA HIS A 19 3.11 -4.89 -25.86
C HIS A 19 1.84 -5.52 -25.28
N GLU A 20 1.90 -6.18 -24.13
CA GLU A 20 0.74 -6.77 -23.46
C GLU A 20 -0.30 -5.73 -23.06
N LEU A 21 0.12 -4.60 -22.47
CA LEU A 21 -0.77 -3.51 -22.08
C LEU A 21 -1.49 -2.89 -23.29
N ASN A 22 -0.75 -2.49 -24.33
CA ASN A 22 -1.34 -1.88 -25.53
C ASN A 22 -2.22 -2.86 -26.30
N ALA A 23 -1.73 -4.08 -26.51
CA ALA A 23 -2.49 -5.07 -27.25
C ALA A 23 -3.74 -5.48 -26.46
N GLY A 24 -3.67 -5.63 -25.13
CA GLY A 24 -4.83 -5.83 -24.26
C GLY A 24 -5.90 -4.73 -24.41
N ALA A 25 -5.49 -3.46 -24.40
CA ALA A 25 -6.40 -2.33 -24.58
C ALA A 25 -7.15 -2.38 -25.93
N HIS A 26 -6.46 -2.74 -27.02
CA HIS A 26 -7.08 -2.88 -28.35
C HIS A 26 -7.85 -4.19 -28.57
N ARG A 27 -7.67 -5.21 -27.71
CA ARG A 27 -8.32 -6.53 -27.84
C ARG A 27 -9.68 -6.63 -27.16
N LYS A 28 -10.05 -5.72 -26.26
CA LYS A 28 -11.36 -5.74 -25.57
C LYS A 28 -12.49 -5.60 -26.61
N PRO A 29 -13.27 -6.66 -26.91
CA PRO A 29 -14.16 -6.62 -28.06
C PRO A 29 -15.29 -5.60 -27.82
N PRO A 30 -15.55 -4.70 -28.79
CA PRO A 30 -16.62 -3.72 -28.67
C PRO A 30 -17.94 -4.47 -28.59
N LYS A 31 -18.70 -4.28 -27.51
CA LYS A 31 -20.01 -4.92 -27.39
C LYS A 31 -20.92 -4.37 -28.49
N VAL A 32 -21.29 -5.23 -29.43
CA VAL A 32 -22.45 -5.01 -30.29
C VAL A 32 -23.68 -5.23 -29.42
N LEU A 33 -24.54 -4.21 -29.31
CA LEU A 33 -25.79 -4.29 -28.58
C LEU A 33 -26.94 -3.77 -29.44
N SER A 34 -27.91 -4.65 -29.68
CA SER A 34 -29.17 -4.33 -30.36
C SER A 34 -30.16 -3.61 -29.45
N ALA A 35 -31.16 -2.96 -30.05
CA ALA A 35 -32.33 -2.47 -29.36
C ALA A 35 -33.60 -2.90 -30.13
N PRO A 36 -34.66 -3.37 -29.45
CA PRO A 36 -34.73 -3.59 -28.01
C PRO A 36 -33.78 -4.69 -27.49
N SER A 37 -33.36 -4.58 -26.23
CA SER A 37 -32.60 -5.63 -25.52
C SER A 37 -32.77 -5.53 -23.99
N LEU A 38 -32.53 -6.65 -23.31
CA LEU A 38 -32.51 -6.74 -21.84
C LEU A 38 -31.08 -6.99 -21.37
N VAL A 39 -30.69 -6.34 -20.27
CA VAL A 39 -29.32 -6.39 -19.70
C VAL A 39 -29.38 -6.73 -18.21
N TRP A 40 -28.51 -7.64 -17.76
CA TRP A 40 -28.28 -7.92 -16.34
C TRP A 40 -26.79 -7.92 -16.05
N HIS A 41 -26.35 -7.13 -15.07
CA HIS A 41 -24.97 -7.02 -14.66
C HIS A 41 -24.84 -7.39 -13.19
N LEU A 42 -24.07 -8.43 -12.91
CA LEU A 42 -23.62 -8.78 -11.58
C LEU A 42 -22.12 -8.46 -11.48
N ALA A 43 -21.73 -7.78 -10.40
CA ALA A 43 -20.34 -7.70 -9.97
C ALA A 43 -20.18 -8.43 -8.63
N PHE A 44 -19.05 -9.09 -8.42
CA PHE A 44 -18.80 -9.97 -7.27
C PHE A 44 -17.43 -9.70 -6.67
N TRP A 45 -17.34 -9.58 -5.34
CA TRP A 45 -16.06 -9.40 -4.64
C TRP A 45 -15.17 -10.64 -4.75
N THR A 46 -13.90 -10.48 -5.14
CA THR A 46 -12.91 -11.57 -5.12
C THR A 46 -12.12 -11.64 -3.83
N ASN A 47 -11.94 -10.48 -3.17
CA ASN A 47 -11.15 -10.36 -1.95
C ASN A 47 -12.04 -10.67 -0.74
N PHE A 48 -12.17 -11.95 -0.43
CA PHE A 48 -12.88 -12.50 0.72
C PHE A 48 -12.28 -13.88 1.08
N GLN A 49 -12.84 -14.52 2.10
CA GLN A 49 -12.37 -15.78 2.66
C GLN A 49 -13.48 -16.84 2.76
N GLU A 50 -13.10 -18.10 2.65
CA GLU A 50 -14.03 -19.23 2.76
C GLU A 50 -14.27 -19.64 4.22
N LEU A 51 -15.53 -19.54 4.65
CA LEU A 51 -16.02 -20.14 5.88
C LEU A 51 -16.04 -21.68 5.72
N GLY A 52 -14.99 -22.34 6.19
CA GLY A 52 -14.85 -23.80 6.13
C GLY A 52 -16.01 -24.54 6.81
N ARG A 53 -16.76 -25.35 6.05
CA ARG A 53 -17.92 -26.10 6.56
C ARG A 53 -17.49 -27.12 7.63
N GLY A 54 -17.99 -26.96 8.85
CA GLY A 54 -17.95 -27.98 9.90
C GLY A 54 -16.92 -27.79 11.02
N GLN A 55 -16.02 -26.80 10.92
CA GLN A 55 -15.33 -26.31 12.12
C GLN A 55 -16.26 -25.39 12.91
N ARG A 56 -15.97 -25.18 14.21
CA ARG A 56 -16.50 -23.99 14.91
C ARG A 56 -16.06 -22.76 14.11
N PRO A 57 -16.89 -21.71 13.98
CA PRO A 57 -16.41 -20.46 13.41
C PRO A 57 -15.16 -20.03 14.20
N PRO A 58 -14.03 -19.71 13.55
CA PRO A 58 -12.92 -19.09 14.25
C PRO A 58 -13.40 -17.78 14.88
N VAL A 59 -12.76 -17.37 15.98
CA VAL A 59 -13.25 -16.26 16.81
C VAL A 59 -13.36 -14.94 16.03
N ASN A 60 -12.65 -14.80 14.90
CA ASN A 60 -13.06 -13.93 13.80
C ASN A 60 -13.01 -14.71 12.46
N PRO A 61 -14.05 -14.68 11.59
CA PRO A 61 -14.10 -15.43 10.32
C PRO A 61 -13.31 -14.80 9.17
N GLU A 62 -12.23 -14.08 9.50
CA GLU A 62 -11.59 -13.08 8.64
C GLU A 62 -10.05 -13.20 8.62
N TRP A 63 -9.50 -14.38 8.95
CA TRP A 63 -8.06 -14.64 9.10
C TRP A 63 -7.39 -15.54 8.02
N ALA A 64 -8.10 -15.98 6.98
CA ALA A 64 -7.53 -16.72 5.85
C ALA A 64 -6.93 -15.79 4.75
N PRO A 65 -5.96 -16.22 3.95
CA PRO A 65 -5.47 -15.41 2.84
C PRO A 65 -6.56 -15.16 1.78
N ASN A 66 -6.57 -13.98 1.15
CA ASN A 66 -7.39 -13.69 -0.02
C ASN A 66 -7.13 -14.73 -1.13
N LYS A 67 -8.19 -15.22 -1.80
CA LYS A 67 -8.04 -16.12 -2.97
C LYS A 67 -7.07 -15.49 -3.98
N ARG A 68 -6.09 -16.26 -4.45
CA ARG A 68 -5.10 -15.78 -5.42
C ARG A 68 -5.77 -15.49 -6.78
N PRO A 69 -5.24 -14.57 -7.61
CA PRO A 69 -5.74 -14.33 -8.96
C PRO A 69 -5.89 -15.60 -9.81
N ASP A 70 -4.99 -16.57 -9.62
CA ASP A 70 -5.06 -17.89 -10.26
C ASP A 70 -6.24 -18.75 -9.77
N GLU A 71 -6.56 -18.69 -8.48
CA GLU A 71 -7.67 -19.46 -7.86
C GLU A 71 -9.02 -18.88 -8.29
N ILE A 72 -9.13 -17.54 -8.33
CA ILE A 72 -10.29 -16.82 -8.89
C ILE A 72 -10.47 -17.19 -10.37
N SER A 73 -9.38 -17.18 -11.14
CA SER A 73 -9.39 -17.54 -12.56
C SER A 73 -9.78 -19.00 -12.78
N ALA A 74 -9.27 -19.94 -11.97
CA ALA A 74 -9.59 -21.35 -12.06
C ALA A 74 -11.05 -21.67 -11.69
N ALA A 75 -11.61 -20.99 -10.68
CA ALA A 75 -13.01 -21.12 -10.29
C ALA A 75 -13.96 -20.52 -11.35
N LEU A 76 -13.62 -19.37 -11.93
CA LEU A 76 -14.35 -18.77 -13.05
C LEU A 76 -14.29 -19.64 -14.31
N ASP A 77 -13.11 -20.14 -14.67
CA ASP A 77 -12.94 -21.03 -15.82
C ASP A 77 -13.72 -22.33 -15.65
N SER A 78 -13.77 -22.88 -14.43
CA SER A 78 -14.57 -24.07 -14.11
C SER A 78 -16.07 -23.81 -14.26
N PHE A 79 -16.59 -22.69 -13.74
CA PHE A 79 -17.98 -22.27 -13.92
C PHE A 79 -18.32 -22.03 -15.40
N ILE A 80 -17.48 -21.28 -16.12
CA ILE A 80 -17.66 -20.96 -17.55
C ILE A 80 -17.63 -22.24 -18.40
N ARG A 81 -16.72 -23.17 -18.09
CA ARG A 81 -16.61 -24.47 -18.78
C ARG A 81 -17.81 -25.35 -18.52
N GLU A 82 -18.26 -25.49 -17.27
CA GLU A 82 -19.45 -26.29 -16.96
C GLU A 82 -20.71 -25.69 -17.61
N LEU A 83 -20.89 -24.36 -17.51
CA LEU A 83 -21.97 -23.63 -18.16
C LEU A 83 -21.96 -23.83 -19.69
N TRP A 84 -20.78 -23.78 -20.33
CA TRP A 84 -20.61 -24.03 -21.76
C TRP A 84 -20.98 -25.48 -22.14
N VAL A 85 -20.41 -26.50 -21.47
CA VAL A 85 -20.73 -27.93 -21.69
C VAL A 85 -22.24 -28.17 -21.59
N ARG A 86 -22.87 -27.68 -20.52
CA ARG A 86 -24.29 -27.91 -20.26
C ARG A 86 -25.21 -27.09 -21.17
N LEU A 87 -24.78 -25.93 -21.66
CA LEU A 87 -25.51 -25.16 -22.67
C LEU A 87 -25.53 -25.87 -24.03
N GLU A 88 -24.39 -26.36 -24.53
CA GLU A 88 -24.38 -27.12 -25.80
C GLU A 88 -25.25 -28.37 -25.71
N ALA A 89 -25.15 -29.12 -24.60
CA ALA A 89 -25.99 -30.29 -24.35
C ALA A 89 -27.50 -29.98 -24.24
N LYS A 90 -27.88 -28.82 -23.68
CA LYS A 90 -29.29 -28.42 -23.51
C LYS A 90 -29.91 -27.78 -24.75
N LEU A 91 -29.11 -27.04 -25.53
CA LEU A 91 -29.58 -26.32 -26.72
C LEU A 91 -29.48 -27.15 -28.00
N GLY A 92 -28.61 -28.17 -28.04
CA GLY A 92 -28.32 -28.93 -29.26
C GLY A 92 -27.53 -28.13 -30.31
N THR A 93 -26.95 -26.99 -29.92
CA THR A 93 -26.23 -26.06 -30.79
C THR A 93 -24.92 -25.62 -30.13
N THR A 94 -23.87 -25.45 -30.92
CA THR A 94 -22.58 -24.92 -30.45
C THR A 94 -22.73 -23.53 -29.83
N VAL A 95 -22.06 -23.31 -28.70
CA VAL A 95 -21.89 -21.99 -28.08
C VAL A 95 -20.61 -21.38 -28.65
N ASP A 96 -20.67 -20.15 -29.15
CA ASP A 96 -19.46 -19.43 -29.55
C ASP A 96 -18.78 -18.84 -28.31
N VAL A 97 -17.50 -19.17 -28.12
CA VAL A 97 -16.70 -18.71 -26.98
C VAL A 97 -15.65 -17.76 -27.50
N THR A 98 -15.54 -16.58 -26.89
CA THR A 98 -14.55 -15.56 -27.27
C THR A 98 -13.67 -15.19 -26.08
N PRO A 99 -12.36 -14.93 -26.28
CA PRO A 99 -11.64 -14.97 -27.56
C PRO A 99 -11.28 -16.40 -28.01
N ARG A 100 -11.48 -16.68 -29.31
CA ARG A 100 -11.09 -17.92 -29.98
C ARG A 100 -10.09 -17.65 -31.09
N ILE A 101 -8.97 -18.37 -31.09
CA ILE A 101 -7.79 -18.07 -31.91
C ILE A 101 -7.18 -19.37 -32.42
N GLY A 102 -7.14 -19.55 -33.74
CA GLY A 102 -6.62 -20.76 -34.38
C GLY A 102 -7.41 -22.04 -34.03
N GLY A 103 -8.62 -21.91 -33.50
CA GLY A 103 -9.46 -23.01 -32.99
C GLY A 103 -9.54 -23.06 -31.45
N VAL A 104 -8.47 -22.67 -30.74
CA VAL A 104 -8.39 -22.67 -29.27
C VAL A 104 -9.24 -21.53 -28.69
N ASN A 105 -10.04 -21.84 -27.68
CA ASN A 105 -10.80 -20.90 -26.87
C ASN A 105 -9.98 -20.59 -25.61
N LEU A 106 -9.71 -19.31 -25.35
CA LEU A 106 -8.88 -18.88 -24.22
C LEU A 106 -9.78 -18.35 -23.11
N LEU A 107 -9.77 -19.00 -21.95
CA LEU A 107 -10.44 -18.50 -20.75
C LEU A 107 -9.43 -17.65 -19.92
N PHE A 108 -9.59 -17.53 -18.60
CA PHE A 108 -8.70 -16.70 -17.77
C PHE A 108 -7.42 -17.45 -17.34
N GLY A 109 -7.58 -18.65 -16.77
CA GLY A 109 -6.50 -19.51 -16.27
C GLY A 109 -6.16 -20.72 -17.17
N SER A 110 -7.05 -21.10 -18.10
CA SER A 110 -6.96 -22.30 -18.96
C SER A 110 -7.31 -22.02 -20.42
N ALA A 111 -6.97 -22.96 -21.31
CA ALA A 111 -7.22 -22.88 -22.75
C ALA A 111 -7.70 -24.21 -23.33
N TYR A 112 -8.75 -24.21 -24.15
CA TYR A 112 -9.42 -25.43 -24.61
C TYR A 112 -9.72 -25.44 -26.11
N TRP A 113 -9.41 -26.54 -26.81
CA TRP A 113 -9.86 -26.76 -28.20
C TRP A 113 -11.39 -26.97 -28.30
N THR A 114 -11.93 -27.75 -27.36
CA THR A 114 -13.33 -28.15 -27.24
C THR A 114 -13.70 -28.16 -25.75
N PRO A 115 -14.98 -28.02 -25.37
CA PRO A 115 -15.36 -27.87 -23.96
C PRO A 115 -15.04 -29.10 -23.10
N GLN A 116 -14.97 -30.28 -23.72
CA GLN A 116 -14.63 -31.55 -23.06
C GLN A 116 -13.14 -31.92 -23.17
N GLY A 117 -12.32 -31.16 -23.92
CA GLY A 117 -10.90 -31.46 -24.11
C GLY A 117 -10.00 -31.11 -22.91
N ASP A 118 -8.74 -31.53 -22.99
CA ASP A 118 -7.71 -31.17 -22.01
C ASP A 118 -7.31 -29.69 -22.09
N ASP A 119 -6.71 -29.16 -21.02
CA ASP A 119 -6.10 -27.83 -21.03
C ASP A 119 -4.83 -27.81 -21.89
N VAL A 120 -4.87 -27.03 -22.96
CA VAL A 120 -3.79 -26.93 -23.95
C VAL A 120 -2.94 -25.67 -23.80
N LYS A 121 -2.98 -25.04 -22.62
CA LYS A 121 -2.09 -23.93 -22.18
C LYS A 121 -0.60 -24.16 -22.51
N LYS A 122 -0.11 -25.41 -22.48
CA LYS A 122 1.29 -25.78 -22.84
C LYS A 122 1.57 -25.82 -24.35
N GLN A 123 0.55 -25.79 -25.20
CA GLN A 123 0.65 -25.91 -26.67
C GLN A 123 0.36 -24.58 -27.39
N LEU A 124 0.12 -23.50 -26.64
CA LEU A 124 -0.25 -22.20 -27.21
C LEU A 124 0.89 -21.61 -28.04
N THR A 125 0.55 -21.18 -29.25
CA THR A 125 1.43 -20.35 -30.10
C THR A 125 1.73 -19.01 -29.43
N ARG A 126 2.81 -18.32 -29.84
CA ARG A 126 3.15 -16.98 -29.29
C ARG A 126 1.94 -16.04 -29.28
N ARG A 127 1.23 -15.89 -30.40
CA ARG A 127 0.03 -15.02 -30.49
C ARG A 127 -1.10 -15.41 -29.53
N GLN A 128 -1.27 -16.70 -29.23
CA GLN A 128 -2.23 -17.15 -28.21
C GLN A 128 -1.71 -16.83 -26.80
N ASN A 129 -0.43 -17.06 -26.51
CA ASN A 129 0.20 -16.67 -25.24
C ASN A 129 0.13 -15.15 -25.00
N ASP A 130 0.43 -14.32 -25.99
CA ASP A 130 0.34 -12.85 -25.89
C ASP A 130 -1.08 -12.38 -25.46
N ILE A 131 -2.11 -13.19 -25.73
CA ILE A 131 -3.53 -12.91 -25.44
C ILE A 131 -3.98 -13.61 -24.15
N PHE A 132 -3.36 -14.75 -23.83
CA PHE A 132 -3.53 -15.51 -22.60
C PHE A 132 -2.73 -14.90 -21.40
N ALA A 133 -1.74 -14.04 -21.65
CA ALA A 133 -1.08 -13.24 -20.63
C ALA A 133 -1.85 -11.94 -20.31
N SER A 134 -2.45 -11.33 -21.33
CA SER A 134 -3.20 -10.06 -21.24
C SER A 134 -4.14 -9.97 -20.03
N THR A 135 -3.85 -9.04 -19.11
CA THR A 135 -4.56 -8.80 -17.86
C THR A 135 -6.02 -8.36 -18.04
N ASN A 136 -6.28 -7.49 -19.02
CA ASN A 136 -7.63 -6.97 -19.33
C ASN A 136 -8.47 -7.93 -20.20
N ARG A 137 -8.44 -9.23 -19.91
CA ARG A 137 -9.18 -10.23 -20.69
C ARG A 137 -10.67 -10.14 -20.45
N VAL A 138 -11.43 -10.41 -21.51
CA VAL A 138 -12.88 -10.55 -21.49
C VAL A 138 -13.21 -11.89 -22.11
N VAL A 139 -13.88 -12.76 -21.36
CA VAL A 139 -14.40 -14.04 -21.87
C VAL A 139 -15.88 -13.85 -22.16
N SER A 140 -16.39 -14.22 -23.33
CA SER A 140 -17.85 -14.17 -23.61
C SER A 140 -18.37 -15.44 -24.27
N LEU A 141 -19.50 -15.92 -23.77
CA LEU A 141 -20.32 -16.99 -24.34
C LEU A 141 -21.44 -16.36 -25.18
N GLN A 142 -21.61 -16.80 -26.43
CA GLN A 142 -22.67 -16.35 -27.35
C GLN A 142 -23.48 -17.55 -27.84
N PHE A 143 -24.80 -17.51 -27.67
CA PHE A 143 -25.70 -18.62 -28.01
C PHE A 143 -27.14 -18.14 -28.21
N VAL A 144 -27.99 -19.02 -28.73
CA VAL A 144 -29.43 -18.76 -28.89
C VAL A 144 -30.23 -19.53 -27.84
N TRP A 145 -30.96 -18.83 -26.97
CA TRP A 145 -31.85 -19.41 -25.96
C TRP A 145 -33.27 -18.89 -26.18
N GLN A 146 -34.26 -19.79 -26.30
CA GLN A 146 -35.66 -19.44 -26.60
C GLN A 146 -35.81 -18.47 -27.79
N VAL A 147 -35.06 -18.72 -28.88
CA VAL A 147 -34.91 -17.87 -30.09
C VAL A 147 -34.38 -16.44 -29.86
N LEU A 148 -33.84 -16.15 -28.67
CA LEU A 148 -33.13 -14.90 -28.36
C LEU A 148 -31.63 -15.10 -28.48
N ASP A 149 -30.93 -14.13 -29.06
CA ASP A 149 -29.47 -14.08 -29.00
C ASP A 149 -29.02 -13.60 -27.62
N VAL A 150 -28.25 -14.44 -26.93
CA VAL A 150 -27.71 -14.19 -25.61
C VAL A 150 -26.20 -14.03 -25.69
N THR A 151 -25.67 -12.99 -25.05
CA THR A 151 -24.25 -12.89 -24.70
C THR A 151 -24.11 -12.91 -23.18
N ILE A 152 -23.34 -13.85 -22.62
CA ILE A 152 -22.85 -13.76 -21.24
C ILE A 152 -21.37 -13.35 -21.31
N ARG A 153 -21.01 -12.25 -20.66
CA ARG A 153 -19.68 -11.63 -20.73
C ARG A 153 -19.05 -11.53 -19.34
N PHE A 154 -17.86 -12.08 -19.18
CA PHE A 154 -17.10 -12.12 -17.95
C PHE A 154 -15.88 -11.21 -18.06
N GLU A 155 -15.63 -10.39 -17.03
CA GLU A 155 -14.42 -9.55 -16.92
C GLU A 155 -13.87 -9.63 -15.48
N ILE A 156 -12.58 -9.96 -15.32
CA ILE A 156 -11.89 -9.91 -14.02
C ILE A 156 -11.30 -8.51 -13.81
N GLN A 157 -11.29 -8.04 -12.57
CA GLN A 157 -10.61 -6.84 -12.08
C GLN A 157 -9.85 -7.16 -10.78
N ALA A 158 -9.01 -6.25 -10.29
CA ALA A 158 -8.08 -6.52 -9.18
C ALA A 158 -8.71 -6.79 -7.81
N GLU A 159 -10.02 -6.53 -7.62
CA GLU A 159 -10.75 -6.79 -6.36
C GLU A 159 -12.14 -7.41 -6.56
N TYR A 160 -12.59 -7.52 -7.81
CA TYR A 160 -13.92 -8.04 -8.16
C TYR A 160 -13.87 -8.67 -9.56
N PHE A 161 -14.84 -9.51 -9.89
CA PHE A 161 -15.14 -9.85 -11.28
C PHE A 161 -16.58 -9.43 -11.62
N THR A 162 -16.92 -9.44 -12.91
CA THR A 162 -18.27 -9.15 -13.38
C THR A 162 -18.79 -10.23 -14.31
N MET A 163 -20.10 -10.45 -14.30
CA MET A 163 -20.85 -11.24 -15.26
C MET A 163 -21.98 -10.36 -15.82
N SER A 164 -21.91 -10.05 -17.11
CA SER A 164 -22.89 -9.21 -17.81
C SER A 164 -23.63 -10.04 -18.85
N VAL A 165 -24.93 -10.26 -18.63
CA VAL A 165 -25.84 -10.88 -19.58
C VAL A 165 -26.48 -9.80 -20.45
N PHE A 166 -26.50 -10.03 -21.76
CA PHE A 166 -27.21 -9.21 -22.74
C PHE A 166 -28.10 -10.13 -23.56
N VAL A 167 -29.38 -9.79 -23.70
CA VAL A 167 -30.36 -10.57 -24.45
C VAL A 167 -30.97 -9.67 -25.52
N GLU A 168 -30.76 -9.99 -26.79
CA GLU A 168 -31.23 -9.19 -27.91
C GLU A 168 -32.67 -9.58 -28.31
N LEU A 169 -33.51 -8.58 -28.54
CA LEU A 169 -34.94 -8.75 -28.81
C LEU A 169 -35.33 -8.30 -30.23
N ASP A 170 -34.37 -7.81 -31.04
CA ASP A 170 -34.63 -7.17 -32.34
C ASP A 170 -34.79 -8.14 -33.53
N ARG A 171 -34.65 -9.46 -33.32
CA ARG A 171 -34.77 -10.46 -34.40
C ARG A 171 -36.19 -11.01 -34.56
N PRO A 172 -36.74 -11.04 -35.80
CA PRO A 172 -38.09 -11.55 -36.06
C PRO A 172 -38.15 -13.07 -35.88
N ARG A 173 -39.09 -13.52 -35.02
CA ARG A 173 -39.23 -14.90 -34.56
C ARG A 173 -40.06 -15.75 -35.53
N THR A 174 -39.53 -16.00 -36.74
CA THR A 174 -40.22 -16.73 -37.82
C THR A 174 -40.50 -18.22 -37.54
N ARG A 175 -40.01 -18.74 -36.41
CA ARG A 175 -40.37 -20.05 -35.86
C ARG A 175 -40.71 -19.88 -34.38
N THR A 176 -41.88 -20.35 -33.96
CA THR A 176 -42.38 -20.28 -32.58
C THR A 176 -42.40 -21.66 -31.93
N PRO A 177 -41.29 -22.09 -31.27
CA PRO A 177 -41.37 -23.15 -30.27
C PRO A 177 -42.41 -22.78 -29.19
N SER A 178 -43.22 -23.76 -28.78
CA SER A 178 -44.41 -23.54 -27.93
C SER A 178 -44.13 -22.90 -26.57
N GLY A 179 -42.92 -23.02 -26.04
CA GLY A 179 -42.52 -22.38 -24.76
C GLY A 179 -42.38 -20.86 -24.80
N ILE A 180 -42.30 -20.24 -25.98
CA ILE A 180 -42.03 -18.79 -26.13
C ILE A 180 -43.31 -17.93 -26.04
N ALA A 181 -44.50 -18.54 -25.99
CA ALA A 181 -45.78 -17.82 -26.03
C ALA A 181 -45.88 -16.65 -25.02
N GLY A 182 -45.45 -16.86 -23.76
CA GLY A 182 -45.46 -15.80 -22.74
C GLY A 182 -44.47 -14.66 -23.04
N LEU A 183 -43.30 -14.97 -23.59
CA LEU A 183 -42.29 -13.97 -23.99
C LEU A 183 -42.72 -13.20 -25.25
N ASN A 184 -43.42 -13.84 -26.19
CA ASN A 184 -44.06 -13.12 -27.30
C ASN A 184 -45.12 -12.17 -26.75
N VAL A 185 -46.10 -12.67 -25.99
CA VAL A 185 -47.17 -11.83 -25.41
C VAL A 185 -46.63 -10.67 -24.58
N THR A 186 -45.55 -10.84 -23.81
CA THR A 186 -44.94 -9.70 -23.10
C THR A 186 -44.17 -8.74 -24.02
N MET A 187 -43.54 -9.21 -25.09
CA MET A 187 -42.91 -8.33 -26.09
C MET A 187 -43.93 -7.57 -26.93
N ASP A 188 -45.07 -8.20 -27.23
CA ASP A 188 -46.21 -7.59 -27.91
C ASP A 188 -46.85 -6.53 -26.97
N ARG A 189 -47.04 -6.85 -25.68
CA ARG A 189 -47.45 -5.88 -24.63
C ARG A 189 -46.48 -4.72 -24.46
N ILE A 190 -45.17 -4.98 -24.46
CA ILE A 190 -44.13 -3.93 -24.42
C ILE A 190 -44.25 -3.05 -25.67
N THR A 191 -44.41 -3.65 -26.84
CA THR A 191 -44.55 -2.90 -28.11
C THR A 191 -45.83 -2.06 -28.12
N ALA A 192 -46.97 -2.59 -27.67
CA ALA A 192 -48.24 -1.84 -27.61
C ALA A 192 -48.27 -0.76 -26.51
N TYR A 193 -47.51 -0.95 -25.42
CA TYR A 193 -47.29 0.11 -24.42
C TYR A 193 -46.41 1.25 -24.99
N LEU A 194 -45.38 0.88 -25.74
CA LEU A 194 -44.38 1.79 -26.31
C LEU A 194 -44.88 2.50 -27.59
N ASP A 195 -45.79 1.90 -28.35
CA ASP A 195 -46.31 2.42 -29.61
C ASP A 195 -47.85 2.20 -29.67
N PRO A 196 -48.64 3.01 -28.91
CA PRO A 196 -50.09 2.82 -28.78
C PRO A 196 -50.88 3.23 -30.03
N ASP A 197 -50.28 3.96 -30.98
CA ASP A 197 -50.93 4.35 -32.25
C ASP A 197 -50.77 3.28 -33.35
N ARG A 198 -49.81 2.35 -33.19
CA ARG A 198 -49.63 1.22 -34.10
C ARG A 198 -50.88 0.37 -34.30
N ASP A 199 -51.56 0.01 -33.22
CA ASP A 199 -52.79 -0.79 -33.30
C ASP A 199 -53.97 0.01 -33.90
N ARG A 200 -53.95 1.35 -33.81
CA ARG A 200 -54.94 2.20 -34.51
C ARG A 200 -54.74 2.16 -36.02
N SER A 201 -53.48 2.23 -36.48
CA SER A 201 -53.13 2.10 -37.91
C SER A 201 -53.57 0.80 -38.57
N ALA A 202 -53.88 -0.24 -37.78
CA ALA A 202 -54.40 -1.52 -38.26
C ALA A 202 -55.91 -1.50 -38.58
N GLY A 203 -56.59 -0.34 -38.48
CA GLY A 203 -57.99 -0.15 -38.89
C GLY A 203 -59.01 -0.38 -37.77
N SER A 204 -58.63 -0.18 -36.50
CA SER A 204 -59.51 -0.33 -35.34
C SER A 204 -60.10 1.02 -34.90
N ASP A 205 -60.95 1.61 -35.77
CA ASP A 205 -61.45 2.99 -35.67
C ASP A 205 -62.37 3.30 -34.45
N SER A 206 -62.56 2.34 -33.53
CA SER A 206 -63.47 2.46 -32.38
C SER A 206 -62.81 2.22 -31.01
N ALA A 207 -61.48 2.09 -30.96
CA ALA A 207 -60.76 1.86 -29.71
C ALA A 207 -60.68 3.12 -28.82
N THR A 208 -61.60 3.24 -27.86
CA THR A 208 -61.51 4.19 -26.74
C THR A 208 -60.12 4.12 -26.10
N PRO A 209 -59.42 5.25 -25.84
CA PRO A 209 -58.10 5.22 -25.23
C PRO A 209 -58.13 4.51 -23.87
N PRO A 210 -57.13 3.67 -23.54
CA PRO A 210 -57.09 2.95 -22.28
C PRO A 210 -57.06 3.92 -21.09
N SER A 211 -57.73 3.56 -20.00
CA SER A 211 -57.71 4.37 -18.79
C SER A 211 -56.30 4.40 -18.18
N GLN A 212 -55.97 5.47 -17.45
CA GLN A 212 -54.66 5.60 -16.80
C GLN A 212 -54.36 4.42 -15.85
N GLU A 213 -55.39 3.80 -15.25
CA GLU A 213 -55.23 2.61 -14.40
C GLU A 213 -54.78 1.38 -15.21
N VAL A 214 -55.26 1.21 -16.44
CA VAL A 214 -54.81 0.14 -17.35
C VAL A 214 -53.36 0.41 -17.81
N ILE A 215 -53.02 1.66 -18.10
CA ILE A 215 -51.65 2.07 -18.46
C ILE A 215 -50.69 1.83 -17.27
N ASP A 216 -51.05 2.29 -16.07
CA ASP A 216 -50.29 2.09 -14.84
C ASP A 216 -50.12 0.59 -14.51
N GLN A 217 -51.12 -0.25 -14.78
CA GLN A 217 -51.02 -1.69 -14.54
C GLN A 217 -50.18 -2.40 -15.61
N LEU A 218 -50.32 -2.04 -16.89
CA LEU A 218 -49.48 -2.57 -17.97
C LEU A 218 -48.00 -2.22 -17.73
N ALA A 219 -47.73 -0.99 -17.28
CA ALA A 219 -46.40 -0.54 -16.93
C ALA A 219 -45.79 -1.28 -15.71
N LYS A 220 -46.61 -1.62 -14.69
CA LYS A 220 -46.21 -2.54 -13.60
C LYS A 220 -45.91 -3.96 -14.09
N ASP A 221 -46.76 -4.52 -14.96
CA ASP A 221 -46.56 -5.85 -15.54
C ASP A 221 -45.24 -5.91 -16.33
N ILE A 222 -44.94 -4.86 -17.11
CA ILE A 222 -43.68 -4.73 -17.86
C ILE A 222 -42.48 -4.59 -16.92
N ASN A 223 -42.55 -3.77 -15.86
CA ASN A 223 -41.51 -3.67 -14.85
C ASN A 223 -41.21 -5.04 -14.22
N ARG A 224 -42.25 -5.68 -13.68
CA ARG A 224 -42.19 -6.99 -13.04
C ARG A 224 -41.56 -8.04 -13.95
N TYR A 225 -41.91 -8.05 -15.24
CA TYR A 225 -41.32 -8.97 -16.20
C TYR A 225 -39.84 -8.64 -16.49
N SER A 226 -39.57 -7.43 -17.00
CA SER A 226 -38.27 -7.03 -17.55
C SER A 226 -37.15 -6.88 -16.51
N PHE A 227 -37.49 -6.61 -15.24
CA PHE A 227 -36.51 -6.45 -14.16
C PHE A 227 -36.50 -7.60 -13.14
N HIS A 228 -37.52 -8.46 -13.08
CA HIS A 228 -37.59 -9.55 -12.10
C HIS A 228 -37.87 -10.93 -12.70
N GLU A 229 -39.04 -11.16 -13.33
CA GLU A 229 -39.46 -12.51 -13.70
C GLU A 229 -38.66 -13.11 -14.87
N PHE A 230 -38.34 -12.29 -15.88
CA PHE A 230 -37.48 -12.72 -16.99
C PHE A 230 -36.11 -13.20 -16.48
N TRP A 231 -35.49 -12.42 -15.58
CA TRP A 231 -34.19 -12.77 -15.01
C TRP A 231 -34.26 -13.97 -14.08
N ARG A 232 -35.33 -14.14 -13.30
CA ARG A 232 -35.54 -15.35 -12.49
C ARG A 232 -35.60 -16.61 -13.36
N VAL A 233 -36.33 -16.55 -14.48
CA VAL A 233 -36.43 -17.68 -15.43
C VAL A 233 -35.11 -17.91 -16.18
N PHE A 234 -34.39 -16.85 -16.55
CA PHE A 234 -33.05 -16.97 -17.13
C PHE A 234 -32.04 -17.59 -16.14
N ASP A 235 -32.08 -17.16 -14.88
CA ASP A 235 -31.25 -17.69 -13.80
C ASP A 235 -31.49 -19.19 -13.60
N GLU A 236 -32.76 -19.58 -13.47
CA GLU A 236 -33.23 -20.95 -13.28
C GLU A 236 -32.92 -21.85 -14.50
N GLN A 237 -33.00 -21.34 -15.73
CA GLN A 237 -32.82 -22.14 -16.94
C GLN A 237 -31.43 -22.12 -17.57
N VAL A 238 -30.64 -21.06 -17.34
CA VAL A 238 -29.34 -20.83 -17.99
C VAL A 238 -28.21 -20.80 -16.97
N LEU A 239 -28.25 -19.90 -15.99
CA LEU A 239 -27.11 -19.72 -15.07
C LEU A 239 -26.98 -20.86 -14.05
N SER A 240 -28.09 -21.53 -13.71
CA SER A 240 -28.11 -22.79 -12.95
C SER A 240 -27.32 -23.94 -13.61
N LEU A 241 -27.08 -23.86 -14.92
CA LEU A 241 -26.30 -24.86 -15.66
C LEU A 241 -24.80 -24.78 -15.33
N GLY A 242 -24.31 -23.68 -14.76
CA GLY A 242 -22.98 -23.60 -14.13
C GLY A 242 -22.88 -24.38 -12.80
N GLY A 243 -23.88 -25.21 -12.48
CA GLY A 243 -23.77 -26.31 -11.54
C GLY A 243 -23.51 -25.89 -10.09
N GLN A 244 -22.68 -26.67 -9.41
CA GLN A 244 -22.42 -26.46 -7.99
C GLN A 244 -21.56 -25.23 -7.71
N PHE A 245 -20.86 -24.68 -8.71
CA PHE A 245 -19.97 -23.52 -8.55
C PHE A 245 -20.71 -22.25 -8.09
N ARG A 246 -22.02 -22.14 -8.28
CA ARG A 246 -22.83 -21.06 -7.64
C ARG A 246 -22.78 -21.09 -6.10
N ASN A 247 -22.38 -22.21 -5.51
CA ASN A 247 -22.17 -22.36 -4.07
C ASN A 247 -20.70 -22.13 -3.65
N ASP A 248 -19.78 -21.82 -4.57
CA ASP A 248 -18.50 -21.21 -4.24
C ASP A 248 -18.77 -19.79 -3.73
N ALA A 249 -18.09 -19.41 -2.65
CA ALA A 249 -18.24 -18.11 -2.03
C ALA A 249 -17.85 -16.94 -2.97
N ILE A 250 -17.11 -17.16 -4.08
CA ILE A 250 -16.86 -16.11 -5.09
C ILE A 250 -18.16 -15.60 -5.73
N PHE A 251 -19.22 -16.42 -5.81
CA PHE A 251 -20.50 -16.04 -6.42
C PHE A 251 -21.54 -15.55 -5.39
N GLN A 252 -21.26 -15.70 -4.09
CA GLN A 252 -22.18 -15.31 -3.00
C GLN A 252 -21.97 -13.86 -2.52
N ARG A 253 -20.91 -13.19 -2.96
CA ARG A 253 -20.59 -11.81 -2.55
C ARG A 253 -20.84 -10.81 -3.67
N VAL A 254 -22.09 -10.76 -4.14
CA VAL A 254 -22.55 -9.74 -5.09
C VAL A 254 -22.30 -8.35 -4.48
N CYS A 255 -21.68 -7.46 -5.26
CA CYS A 255 -21.44 -6.06 -4.90
C CYS A 255 -22.23 -5.08 -5.76
N ALA A 256 -22.75 -5.54 -6.91
CA ALA A 256 -23.68 -4.81 -7.76
C ALA A 256 -24.66 -5.78 -8.43
N ASP A 257 -25.96 -5.47 -8.41
CA ASP A 257 -26.97 -6.06 -9.30
C ASP A 257 -27.68 -4.94 -10.06
N PHE A 258 -27.40 -4.80 -11.37
CA PHE A 258 -28.04 -3.81 -12.23
C PHE A 258 -28.84 -4.49 -13.33
N ARG A 259 -30.07 -4.05 -13.54
CA ARG A 259 -31.01 -4.65 -14.50
C ARG A 259 -31.57 -3.56 -15.41
N GLY A 260 -31.44 -3.77 -16.72
CA GLY A 260 -31.58 -2.74 -17.74
C GLY A 260 -32.53 -3.12 -18.86
N LEU A 261 -33.42 -2.21 -19.23
CA LEU A 261 -34.17 -2.25 -20.49
C LEU A 261 -33.54 -1.27 -21.48
N ILE A 262 -33.22 -1.73 -22.69
CA ILE A 262 -32.63 -0.91 -23.75
C ILE A 262 -33.65 -0.79 -24.89
N ALA A 263 -33.93 0.44 -25.33
CA ALA A 263 -34.95 0.78 -26.32
C ALA A 263 -34.41 1.73 -27.42
N SER A 264 -35.16 1.90 -28.52
CA SER A 264 -34.88 2.83 -29.64
C SER A 264 -36.13 3.04 -30.51
N GLU A 265 -36.05 3.82 -31.60
CA GLU A 265 -37.16 4.01 -32.57
C GLU A 265 -37.75 2.71 -33.13
N ARG A 266 -37.01 1.60 -33.08
CA ARG A 266 -37.51 0.27 -33.44
C ARG A 266 -38.62 -0.25 -32.51
N ALA A 267 -38.79 0.36 -31.35
CA ALA A 267 -39.75 -0.01 -30.31
C ALA A 267 -40.69 1.15 -29.92
N VAL A 268 -40.20 2.40 -29.90
CA VAL A 268 -41.00 3.63 -29.79
C VAL A 268 -40.30 4.77 -30.50
N THR A 269 -41.01 5.51 -31.34
CA THR A 269 -40.50 6.76 -31.93
C THR A 269 -41.12 7.96 -31.22
N PHE A 270 -40.30 8.86 -30.70
CA PHE A 270 -40.70 10.17 -30.16
C PHE A 270 -40.39 11.25 -31.19
N GLN A 271 -41.26 12.26 -31.36
CA GLN A 271 -41.12 13.23 -32.46
C GLN A 271 -40.16 14.37 -32.09
N ASP A 272 -39.14 14.61 -32.94
CA ASP A 272 -38.28 15.79 -32.81
C ASP A 272 -37.71 16.28 -34.15
N ASP A 273 -38.51 17.07 -34.86
CA ASP A 273 -38.11 17.77 -36.10
C ASP A 273 -36.87 18.68 -35.94
N ARG A 274 -36.41 18.95 -34.71
CA ARG A 274 -35.43 19.98 -34.39
C ARG A 274 -34.06 19.42 -34.00
N PHE A 275 -33.90 18.10 -33.86
CA PHE A 275 -32.68 17.46 -33.33
C PHE A 275 -31.37 17.90 -34.00
N PHE A 276 -31.37 18.16 -35.32
CA PHE A 276 -30.20 18.67 -36.06
C PHE A 276 -30.24 20.18 -36.37
N LYS A 277 -31.31 20.90 -35.98
CA LYS A 277 -31.59 22.27 -36.43
C LYS A 277 -31.39 23.32 -35.33
N PHE A 278 -31.15 22.93 -34.09
CA PHE A 278 -31.15 23.85 -32.94
C PHE A 278 -30.03 23.54 -31.94
N ASN A 279 -29.40 24.59 -31.38
CA ASN A 279 -28.30 24.48 -30.41
C ASN A 279 -28.77 24.26 -28.95
N GLY A 280 -30.00 23.78 -28.76
CA GLY A 280 -30.62 23.55 -27.45
C GLY A 280 -30.66 22.07 -27.06
N PRO A 281 -31.14 21.74 -25.85
CA PRO A 281 -31.43 20.36 -25.49
C PRO A 281 -32.55 19.78 -26.40
N PRO A 282 -32.55 18.46 -26.68
CA PRO A 282 -33.66 17.84 -27.40
C PRO A 282 -34.99 18.00 -26.67
N SER A 283 -36.09 17.93 -27.43
CA SER A 283 -37.47 17.99 -26.92
C SER A 283 -37.94 16.60 -26.46
N TRP A 284 -37.63 15.57 -27.25
CA TRP A 284 -38.22 14.24 -27.13
C TRP A 284 -37.97 13.56 -25.78
N GLY A 285 -36.91 13.91 -25.05
CA GLY A 285 -36.59 13.29 -23.76
C GLY A 285 -37.63 13.56 -22.67
N ALA A 286 -38.42 14.63 -22.78
CA ALA A 286 -39.51 14.91 -21.83
C ALA A 286 -40.68 13.93 -22.03
N GLU A 287 -41.10 13.72 -23.28
CA GLU A 287 -42.11 12.73 -23.69
C GLU A 287 -41.64 11.31 -23.38
N ALA A 288 -40.39 10.98 -23.76
CA ALA A 288 -39.77 9.70 -23.47
C ALA A 288 -39.64 9.42 -21.96
N LYS A 289 -39.35 10.44 -21.13
CA LYS A 289 -39.42 10.30 -19.67
C LYS A 289 -40.85 10.02 -19.20
N GLN A 290 -41.85 10.75 -19.71
CA GLN A 290 -43.24 10.55 -19.31
C GLN A 290 -43.74 9.12 -19.60
N MET A 291 -43.33 8.53 -20.73
CA MET A 291 -43.66 7.14 -21.07
C MET A 291 -42.80 6.10 -20.31
N LEU A 292 -41.48 6.31 -20.21
CA LEU A 292 -40.55 5.28 -19.75
C LEU A 292 -40.26 5.31 -18.24
N LEU A 293 -40.37 6.47 -17.57
CA LEU A 293 -40.12 6.57 -16.13
C LEU A 293 -41.09 5.72 -15.26
N PRO A 294 -42.40 5.61 -15.57
CA PRO A 294 -43.30 4.71 -14.84
C PRO A 294 -42.72 3.30 -14.68
N LEU A 295 -42.16 2.74 -15.75
CA LEU A 295 -41.59 1.38 -15.84
C LEU A 295 -40.47 1.07 -14.84
N ILE A 296 -39.94 2.05 -14.10
CA ILE A 296 -39.01 1.85 -12.97
C ILE A 296 -39.42 2.61 -11.68
N GLN A 297 -40.50 3.41 -11.72
CA GLN A 297 -40.98 4.21 -10.58
C GLN A 297 -42.10 3.52 -9.78
N HIS A 298 -42.60 2.36 -10.24
CA HIS A 298 -43.78 1.67 -9.69
C HIS A 298 -43.68 1.08 -8.27
N ARG A 299 -42.58 1.29 -7.55
CA ARG A 299 -42.41 0.72 -6.20
C ARG A 299 -43.48 1.23 -5.22
N ILE A 300 -43.83 0.34 -4.30
CA ILE A 300 -45.14 0.27 -3.67
C ILE A 300 -45.48 1.56 -2.92
N ARG A 301 -46.60 2.21 -3.28
CA ARG A 301 -47.02 3.49 -2.68
C ARG A 301 -47.29 3.41 -1.17
N THR A 302 -47.66 2.25 -0.63
CA THR A 302 -47.85 2.06 0.84
C THR A 302 -46.54 2.04 1.60
N ASP A 303 -45.43 1.64 0.97
CA ASP A 303 -44.18 1.30 1.64
C ASP A 303 -43.25 2.51 1.74
N HIS A 304 -43.69 3.68 1.26
CA HIS A 304 -43.00 4.98 1.27
C HIS A 304 -41.64 5.02 0.53
N THR A 305 -41.16 3.89 0.00
CA THR A 305 -39.88 3.70 -0.71
C THR A 305 -39.90 4.19 -2.16
N ARG A 306 -40.33 5.45 -2.38
CA ARG A 306 -40.09 6.12 -3.67
C ARG A 306 -38.60 6.47 -3.79
N TYR A 307 -37.85 5.66 -4.52
CA TYR A 307 -36.49 6.04 -4.93
C TYR A 307 -36.54 7.25 -5.86
N GLU A 308 -35.66 8.23 -5.62
CA GLU A 308 -35.42 9.31 -6.55
C GLU A 308 -34.72 8.76 -7.79
N CYS A 309 -35.37 8.89 -8.94
CA CYS A 309 -34.78 8.47 -10.21
C CYS A 309 -33.94 9.62 -10.80
N ALA A 310 -32.74 9.31 -11.27
CA ALA A 310 -32.01 10.21 -12.17
C ALA A 310 -32.55 10.04 -13.59
N ALA A 311 -32.66 11.16 -14.31
CA ALA A 311 -33.07 11.21 -15.71
C ALA A 311 -32.22 12.26 -16.44
N ASN A 312 -31.51 11.84 -17.50
CA ASN A 312 -30.66 12.74 -18.27
C ASN A 312 -30.37 12.22 -19.67
N TYR A 313 -29.99 13.14 -20.55
CA TYR A 313 -29.42 12.79 -21.84
C TYR A 313 -27.97 12.29 -21.69
N MET A 314 -27.52 11.46 -22.62
CA MET A 314 -26.15 11.00 -22.81
C MET A 314 -25.80 11.01 -24.31
N LEU A 315 -24.52 10.88 -24.64
CA LEU A 315 -23.99 10.93 -26.01
C LEU A 315 -24.44 12.19 -26.78
N ASP A 316 -24.29 13.37 -26.18
CA ASP A 316 -24.66 14.67 -26.79
C ASP A 316 -26.14 14.73 -27.20
N GLY A 317 -27.05 14.29 -26.32
CA GLY A 317 -28.49 14.31 -26.58
C GLY A 317 -29.04 13.09 -27.33
N ARG A 318 -28.20 12.16 -27.80
CA ARG A 318 -28.62 11.02 -28.64
C ARG A 318 -29.19 9.83 -27.87
N ALA A 319 -29.08 9.81 -26.55
CA ALA A 319 -29.67 8.79 -25.71
C ALA A 319 -30.28 9.42 -24.45
N LEU A 320 -31.34 8.83 -23.92
CA LEU A 320 -31.93 9.14 -22.62
C LEU A 320 -31.61 7.98 -21.68
N TYR A 321 -31.07 8.31 -20.51
CA TYR A 321 -30.84 7.40 -19.42
C TYR A 321 -31.78 7.72 -18.26
N LEU A 322 -32.46 6.68 -17.76
CA LEU A 322 -33.28 6.73 -16.56
C LEU A 322 -32.77 5.65 -15.58
N SER A 323 -32.66 5.95 -14.29
CA SER A 323 -32.40 4.89 -13.29
C SER A 323 -32.87 5.26 -11.90
N THR A 324 -33.32 4.25 -11.15
CA THR A 324 -33.68 4.35 -9.72
C THR A 324 -32.48 4.62 -8.81
N LEU A 325 -31.25 4.35 -9.30
CA LEU A 325 -29.98 4.50 -8.58
C LEU A 325 -29.92 3.88 -7.17
N GLY A 326 -30.82 2.93 -6.88
CA GLY A 326 -31.15 2.44 -5.54
C GLY A 326 -29.97 1.86 -4.74
N PRO A 327 -30.12 1.77 -3.40
CA PRO A 327 -29.06 1.35 -2.51
C PRO A 327 -28.63 -0.11 -2.76
N GLN A 328 -27.34 -0.29 -3.08
CA GLN A 328 -26.68 -1.59 -3.18
C GLN A 328 -25.80 -1.80 -1.95
N LEU A 329 -26.41 -1.87 -0.75
CA LEU A 329 -25.63 -2.12 0.47
C LEU A 329 -25.16 -3.58 0.47
N PRO A 330 -23.84 -3.86 0.59
CA PRO A 330 -23.32 -5.23 0.56
C PRO A 330 -23.65 -6.04 1.83
N GLU A 331 -24.18 -5.38 2.87
CA GLU A 331 -24.70 -6.03 4.09
C GLU A 331 -26.11 -6.64 3.88
N ILE A 332 -26.81 -6.34 2.78
CA ILE A 332 -28.17 -6.86 2.51
C ILE A 332 -28.08 -8.28 1.90
N PRO A 333 -28.81 -9.29 2.45
CA PRO A 333 -28.88 -10.63 1.86
C PRO A 333 -29.38 -10.63 0.41
N ASP A 334 -28.86 -11.52 -0.44
CA ASP A 334 -29.17 -11.53 -1.88
C ASP A 334 -30.67 -11.71 -2.21
N GLY A 335 -31.45 -12.34 -1.33
CA GLY A 335 -32.92 -12.43 -1.47
C GLY A 335 -33.68 -11.15 -1.15
N GLU A 336 -33.08 -10.22 -0.40
CA GLU A 336 -33.63 -8.90 -0.04
C GLU A 336 -33.05 -7.79 -0.92
N ARG A 337 -32.01 -8.08 -1.70
CA ARG A 337 -31.29 -7.11 -2.54
C ARG A 337 -32.18 -6.57 -3.66
N VAL A 338 -32.61 -5.33 -3.49
CA VAL A 338 -33.19 -4.50 -4.55
C VAL A 338 -32.15 -4.32 -5.66
N PRO A 339 -32.39 -4.69 -6.93
CA PRO A 339 -31.49 -4.37 -8.03
C PRO A 339 -31.59 -2.89 -8.42
N VAL A 340 -30.54 -2.32 -9.03
CA VAL A 340 -30.65 -1.02 -9.69
C VAL A 340 -31.33 -1.20 -11.04
N GLU A 341 -32.60 -0.81 -11.08
CA GLU A 341 -33.40 -0.77 -12.29
C GLU A 341 -33.00 0.47 -13.14
N PHE A 342 -32.76 0.26 -14.45
CA PHE A 342 -32.41 1.35 -15.38
C PHE A 342 -33.00 1.15 -16.78
N ILE A 343 -33.13 2.25 -17.53
CA ILE A 343 -33.55 2.28 -18.92
C ILE A 343 -32.56 3.12 -19.74
N VAL A 344 -32.17 2.63 -20.92
CA VAL A 344 -31.49 3.43 -21.94
C VAL A 344 -32.35 3.44 -23.19
N TYR A 345 -32.89 4.59 -23.55
CA TYR A 345 -33.48 4.81 -24.88
C TYR A 345 -32.44 5.47 -25.78
N ALA A 346 -32.23 4.94 -26.99
CA ALA A 346 -31.29 5.47 -27.96
C ALA A 346 -32.00 5.95 -29.23
N HIS A 347 -31.79 7.22 -29.57
CA HIS A 347 -32.18 7.86 -30.82
C HIS A 347 -31.26 7.31 -31.93
N GLN A 348 -31.63 6.19 -32.53
CA GLN A 348 -30.83 5.43 -33.48
C GLN A 348 -30.96 5.95 -34.90
N ARG A 349 -32.10 6.54 -35.29
CA ARG A 349 -32.40 6.95 -36.67
C ARG A 349 -33.11 8.30 -36.76
N VAL A 350 -32.53 9.23 -37.52
CA VAL A 350 -33.17 10.50 -37.91
C VAL A 350 -32.98 10.67 -39.42
N ASP A 351 -34.07 10.92 -40.15
CA ASP A 351 -34.09 11.01 -41.62
C ASP A 351 -33.37 9.82 -42.30
N ASP A 352 -33.71 8.59 -41.87
CA ASP A 352 -33.06 7.29 -42.17
C ASP A 352 -31.55 7.15 -41.81
N ARG A 353 -30.88 8.24 -41.40
CA ARG A 353 -29.46 8.24 -41.03
C ARG A 353 -29.28 7.62 -39.64
N THR A 354 -28.34 6.70 -39.51
CA THR A 354 -28.05 6.06 -38.21
C THR A 354 -27.24 7.02 -37.30
N VAL A 355 -27.87 7.54 -36.24
CA VAL A 355 -27.32 8.54 -35.32
C VAL A 355 -26.56 7.91 -34.14
N VAL A 356 -27.00 6.72 -33.71
CA VAL A 356 -26.35 5.85 -32.72
C VAL A 356 -26.29 4.44 -33.27
N ASN A 357 -25.08 3.94 -33.54
CA ASN A 357 -24.88 2.56 -33.98
C ASN A 357 -24.79 1.57 -32.80
N LYS A 358 -24.97 0.26 -33.08
CA LYS A 358 -24.96 -0.82 -32.08
C LYS A 358 -23.65 -0.88 -31.24
N TRP A 359 -22.55 -0.31 -31.73
CA TRP A 359 -21.24 -0.26 -31.03
C TRP A 359 -21.09 0.98 -30.15
N GLN A 360 -21.77 2.09 -30.46
CA GLN A 360 -21.91 3.24 -29.55
C GLN A 360 -22.84 2.87 -28.39
N LEU A 361 -23.98 2.25 -28.69
CA LEU A 361 -24.94 1.81 -27.68
C LEU A 361 -24.35 0.76 -26.71
N GLY A 362 -23.67 -0.27 -27.23
CA GLY A 362 -23.03 -1.26 -26.36
C GLY A 362 -21.87 -0.69 -25.52
N ARG A 363 -21.10 0.28 -26.05
CA ARG A 363 -20.11 1.01 -25.25
C ARG A 363 -20.75 1.87 -24.16
N LEU A 364 -21.80 2.63 -24.49
CA LEU A 364 -22.55 3.44 -23.54
C LEU A 364 -23.06 2.58 -22.38
N VAL A 365 -23.72 1.45 -22.69
CA VAL A 365 -24.22 0.52 -21.67
C VAL A 365 -23.07 -0.07 -20.84
N SER A 366 -21.99 -0.55 -21.46
CA SER A 366 -20.82 -1.02 -20.70
C SER A 366 -20.21 0.05 -19.79
N GLN A 367 -20.16 1.32 -20.22
CA GLN A 367 -19.68 2.44 -19.39
C GLN A 367 -20.63 2.74 -18.23
N ILE A 368 -21.94 2.75 -18.44
CA ILE A 368 -22.96 2.92 -17.38
C ILE A 368 -22.82 1.82 -16.32
N LEU A 369 -22.69 0.56 -16.74
CA LEU A 369 -22.49 -0.57 -15.83
C LEU A 369 -21.16 -0.44 -15.06
N GLN A 370 -20.07 -0.14 -15.75
CA GLN A 370 -18.75 0.03 -15.15
C GLN A 370 -18.71 1.18 -14.13
N LEU A 371 -19.32 2.33 -14.44
CA LEU A 371 -19.47 3.47 -13.53
C LEU A 371 -20.36 3.13 -12.34
N GLY A 372 -21.47 2.42 -12.58
CA GLY A 372 -22.34 1.89 -11.54
C GLY A 372 -21.61 1.01 -10.55
N THR A 373 -20.67 0.17 -11.01
CA THR A 373 -19.84 -0.70 -10.18
C THR A 373 -18.72 0.09 -9.50
N PHE A 374 -18.01 0.99 -10.20
CA PHE A 374 -16.97 1.85 -9.61
C PHE A 374 -17.47 2.67 -8.41
N ARG A 375 -18.66 3.30 -8.47
CA ARG A 375 -19.22 4.04 -7.32
C ARG A 375 -19.46 3.15 -6.09
N LEU A 376 -19.76 1.86 -6.28
CA LEU A 376 -19.98 0.91 -5.18
C LEU A 376 -18.64 0.36 -4.67
N CYS A 377 -17.66 0.18 -5.54
CA CYS A 377 -16.32 -0.23 -5.15
C CYS A 377 -15.53 0.87 -4.42
N ALA A 378 -15.83 2.15 -4.68
CA ALA A 378 -15.36 3.27 -3.88
C ALA A 378 -15.88 3.21 -2.44
N LEU A 379 -17.16 2.87 -2.26
CA LEU A 379 -17.84 2.75 -0.96
C LEU A 379 -17.58 1.43 -0.22
N LYS A 380 -16.71 0.55 -0.74
CA LYS A 380 -16.36 -0.69 -0.04
C LYS A 380 -15.76 -0.36 1.33
N ASP A 381 -16.24 -1.05 2.36
CA ASP A 381 -15.77 -0.98 3.75
C ASP A 381 -15.88 0.44 4.37
N VAL A 382 -16.70 1.35 3.81
CA VAL A 382 -16.79 2.78 4.21
C VAL A 382 -17.15 2.98 5.69
N LYS A 383 -17.95 2.09 6.26
CA LYS A 383 -18.29 2.03 7.70
C LYS A 383 -17.06 1.84 8.59
N TRP A 384 -16.14 0.97 8.19
CA TRP A 384 -14.86 0.76 8.86
C TRP A 384 -13.89 1.93 8.61
N LEU A 385 -13.94 2.55 7.43
CA LEU A 385 -13.17 3.77 7.13
C LEU A 385 -13.60 4.96 8.01
N HIS A 386 -14.90 5.12 8.29
CA HIS A 386 -15.41 6.10 9.28
C HIS A 386 -14.86 5.82 10.68
N ASN A 387 -14.90 4.57 11.15
CA ASN A 387 -14.35 4.19 12.46
C ASN A 387 -12.85 4.50 12.56
N ALA A 388 -12.05 4.07 11.57
CA ALA A 388 -10.62 4.41 11.51
C ALA A 388 -10.38 5.93 11.42
N GLY A 389 -11.26 6.66 10.73
CA GLY A 389 -11.21 8.12 10.64
C GLY A 389 -11.43 8.85 11.97
N LEU A 390 -12.12 8.22 12.93
CA LEU A 390 -12.26 8.68 14.32
C LEU A 390 -11.02 8.31 15.13
N GLU A 391 -10.58 7.04 15.13
CA GLU A 391 -9.40 6.61 15.91
C GLU A 391 -8.10 7.35 15.47
N LEU A 392 -7.99 7.71 14.19
CA LEU A 392 -6.90 8.55 13.68
C LEU A 392 -6.89 9.99 14.24
N ALA A 393 -8.02 10.51 14.72
CA ALA A 393 -8.05 11.82 15.38
C ALA A 393 -7.42 11.74 16.78
N ASP A 394 -7.68 10.65 17.52
CA ASP A 394 -7.02 10.38 18.81
C ASP A 394 -5.51 10.16 18.63
N LEU A 395 -5.10 9.58 17.49
CA LEU A 395 -3.71 9.46 17.08
C LEU A 395 -3.07 10.82 16.69
N GLU A 396 -3.80 11.71 16.01
CA GLU A 396 -3.35 13.10 15.79
C GLU A 396 -3.17 13.85 17.13
N GLU A 397 -3.95 13.55 18.19
CA GLU A 397 -3.71 14.08 19.54
C GLU A 397 -2.49 13.44 20.23
N ALA A 398 -2.34 12.11 20.16
CA ALA A 398 -1.22 11.39 20.77
C ALA A 398 0.14 11.81 20.17
N THR A 399 0.22 11.93 18.84
CA THR A 399 1.42 12.43 18.16
C THR A 399 1.72 13.90 18.50
N GLN A 400 0.69 14.73 18.76
CA GLN A 400 0.89 16.08 19.30
C GLN A 400 1.41 16.06 20.75
N ARG A 401 0.93 15.17 21.63
CA ARG A 401 1.49 15.00 22.98
C ARG A 401 2.96 14.59 22.94
N ALA A 402 3.31 13.62 22.09
CA ALA A 402 4.69 13.21 21.85
C ALA A 402 5.57 14.39 21.39
N ARG A 403 5.13 15.18 20.40
CA ARG A 403 5.84 16.40 19.95
C ARG A 403 6.03 17.43 21.07
N ARG A 404 5.02 17.63 21.94
CA ARG A 404 5.13 18.54 23.10
C ARG A 404 6.12 18.02 24.15
N ALA A 405 6.16 16.71 24.41
CA ALA A 405 7.13 16.09 25.32
C ALA A 405 8.58 16.17 24.81
N ILE A 406 8.78 16.04 23.49
CA ILE A 406 10.07 16.29 22.83
C ILE A 406 10.50 17.75 23.01
N ALA A 407 9.66 18.72 22.65
CA ALA A 407 10.00 20.14 22.77
C ALA A 407 10.28 20.55 24.23
N GLN A 408 9.58 19.95 25.21
CA GLN A 408 9.87 20.12 26.64
C GLN A 408 11.18 19.46 27.11
N THR A 409 11.74 18.53 26.34
CA THR A 409 13.07 17.96 26.58
C THR A 409 14.14 18.91 26.04
N GLU A 410 14.00 19.33 24.78
CA GLU A 410 14.92 20.25 24.09
C GLU A 410 15.05 21.61 24.80
N ALA A 411 13.92 22.23 25.16
CA ALA A 411 13.86 23.57 25.75
C ALA A 411 14.52 23.71 27.15
N TYR A 412 14.87 22.60 27.79
CA TYR A 412 15.65 22.60 29.05
C TYR A 412 17.12 22.23 28.86
N GLY A 413 17.50 21.55 27.78
CA GLY A 413 18.90 21.22 27.49
C GLY A 413 19.76 22.45 27.20
N THR A 414 19.13 23.56 26.80
CA THR A 414 19.79 24.81 26.41
C THR A 414 20.03 25.80 27.56
N ARG A 415 19.77 25.42 28.83
CA ARG A 415 20.11 26.24 30.00
C ARG A 415 21.44 25.83 30.63
N PRO A 416 22.56 26.56 30.40
CA PRO A 416 23.84 26.22 31.00
C PRO A 416 23.80 26.39 32.53
N GLY A 417 24.14 25.32 33.25
CA GLY A 417 24.33 25.32 34.71
C GLY A 417 23.25 24.66 35.56
N GLU A 418 22.08 24.31 35.02
CA GLU A 418 20.93 23.75 35.79
C GLU A 418 20.63 22.27 35.48
N SER A 419 21.64 21.51 35.01
CA SER A 419 21.50 20.13 34.55
C SER A 419 21.46 19.09 35.68
N VAL A 420 20.33 19.00 36.40
CA VAL A 420 20.05 17.87 37.32
C VAL A 420 19.84 16.58 36.50
N PRO A 421 20.76 15.60 36.48
CA PRO A 421 20.74 14.52 35.50
C PRO A 421 19.55 13.55 35.65
N GLY A 422 18.90 13.53 36.81
CA GLY A 422 17.67 12.76 37.01
C GLY A 422 16.49 13.25 36.16
N THR A 423 16.32 14.57 36.01
CA THR A 423 15.13 15.15 35.35
C THR A 423 15.18 14.99 33.83
N ALA A 424 16.36 15.09 33.21
CA ALA A 424 16.54 14.82 31.78
C ALA A 424 16.19 13.36 31.42
N ASN A 425 16.72 12.39 32.17
CA ASN A 425 16.39 10.98 31.96
C ASN A 425 14.89 10.68 32.17
N GLN A 426 14.22 11.38 33.12
CA GLN A 426 12.78 11.25 33.32
C GLN A 426 11.96 11.84 32.15
N ARG A 427 12.35 13.01 31.62
CA ARG A 427 11.68 13.62 30.44
C ARG A 427 11.83 12.75 29.19
N ASN A 428 13.02 12.21 28.93
CA ASN A 428 13.25 11.24 27.84
C ASN A 428 12.32 10.02 27.96
N ARG A 429 12.12 9.48 29.17
CA ARG A 429 11.18 8.38 29.42
C ARG A 429 9.71 8.77 29.17
N ILE A 430 9.31 10.00 29.49
CA ILE A 430 7.95 10.50 29.20
C ILE A 430 7.74 10.67 27.69
N ALA A 431 8.70 11.25 26.97
CA ALA A 431 8.65 11.34 25.51
C ALA A 431 8.56 9.95 24.87
N MET A 432 9.27 8.95 25.40
CA MET A 432 9.18 7.56 24.95
C MET A 432 7.85 6.89 25.27
N ALA A 433 7.25 7.16 26.43
CA ALA A 433 5.90 6.66 26.73
C ALA A 433 4.87 7.18 25.70
N GLU A 434 4.90 8.47 25.35
CA GLU A 434 3.95 9.02 24.37
C GLU A 434 4.27 8.62 22.91
N ILE A 435 5.54 8.48 22.50
CA ILE A 435 5.88 7.93 21.16
C ILE A 435 5.47 6.46 21.04
N ALA A 436 5.83 5.62 22.02
CA ALA A 436 5.47 4.21 22.00
C ALA A 436 3.94 4.00 22.03
N LYS A 437 3.21 4.87 22.74
CA LYS A 437 1.75 4.90 22.74
C LYS A 437 1.16 5.30 21.37
N ALA A 438 1.72 6.30 20.69
CA ALA A 438 1.29 6.66 19.34
C ALA A 438 1.52 5.51 18.33
N HIS A 439 2.68 4.82 18.40
CA HIS A 439 2.93 3.60 17.63
C HIS A 439 1.95 2.48 17.96
N ALA A 440 1.69 2.24 19.25
CA ALA A 440 0.73 1.23 19.69
C ALA A 440 -0.68 1.51 19.15
N GLN A 441 -1.15 2.77 19.21
CA GLN A 441 -2.43 3.19 18.65
C GLN A 441 -2.49 3.03 17.13
N LEU A 442 -1.45 3.42 16.38
CA LEU A 442 -1.40 3.18 14.92
C LEU A 442 -1.50 1.69 14.58
N ASN A 443 -0.76 0.85 15.31
CA ASN A 443 -0.78 -0.60 15.12
C ASN A 443 -2.12 -1.22 15.54
N GLU A 444 -2.77 -0.69 16.57
CA GLU A 444 -4.12 -1.10 17.00
C GLU A 444 -5.18 -0.77 15.93
N ILE A 445 -5.19 0.46 15.40
CA ILE A 445 -6.07 0.88 14.29
C ILE A 445 -5.85 0.00 13.05
N THR A 446 -4.58 -0.22 12.70
CA THR A 446 -4.18 -1.06 11.57
C THR A 446 -4.60 -2.52 11.77
N GLY A 447 -4.43 -3.04 12.99
CA GLY A 447 -4.80 -4.39 13.38
C GLY A 447 -6.31 -4.64 13.33
N LYS A 448 -7.10 -3.81 14.04
CA LYS A 448 -8.58 -3.89 14.01
C LYS A 448 -9.12 -3.85 12.59
N PHE A 449 -8.65 -2.91 11.78
CA PHE A 449 -9.11 -2.74 10.40
C PHE A 449 -8.70 -3.92 9.49
N LEU A 450 -7.48 -4.45 9.69
CA LEU A 450 -7.00 -5.64 8.97
C LEU A 450 -7.82 -6.88 9.34
N GLU A 451 -8.12 -7.07 10.63
CA GLU A 451 -9.01 -8.13 11.12
C GLU A 451 -10.41 -8.01 10.53
N GLN A 452 -10.99 -6.81 10.47
CA GLN A 452 -12.38 -6.53 10.05
C GLN A 452 -12.61 -6.43 8.53
N THR A 453 -11.55 -6.46 7.71
CA THR A 453 -11.67 -6.28 6.24
C THR A 453 -10.78 -7.20 5.41
N GLY A 454 -9.83 -7.93 6.02
CA GLY A 454 -8.80 -8.69 5.31
C GLY A 454 -7.80 -7.83 4.53
N SER A 455 -7.74 -6.52 4.78
CA SER A 455 -6.83 -5.58 4.11
C SER A 455 -6.39 -4.44 5.05
N GLY A 456 -5.19 -3.88 4.85
CA GLY A 456 -4.75 -2.72 5.64
C GLY A 456 -5.52 -1.43 5.28
N PRO A 457 -5.77 -0.51 6.23
CA PRO A 457 -6.58 0.70 5.99
C PRO A 457 -6.04 1.55 4.84
N LEU A 458 -4.72 1.79 4.78
CA LEU A 458 -4.08 2.51 3.68
C LEU A 458 -4.37 1.90 2.30
N TYR A 459 -4.38 0.57 2.19
CA TYR A 459 -4.70 -0.11 0.93
C TYR A 459 -6.16 0.13 0.54
N ARG A 460 -7.12 -0.09 1.47
CA ARG A 460 -8.54 0.17 1.19
C ARG A 460 -8.79 1.63 0.80
N ILE A 461 -8.17 2.58 1.51
CA ILE A 461 -8.28 4.01 1.21
C ILE A 461 -7.80 4.30 -0.21
N GLU A 462 -6.58 3.90 -0.59
CA GLU A 462 -6.05 4.17 -1.94
C GLU A 462 -6.83 3.46 -3.05
N ARG A 463 -7.31 2.24 -2.79
CA ARG A 463 -8.19 1.53 -3.72
C ARG A 463 -9.54 2.24 -3.90
N SER A 464 -10.12 2.77 -2.82
CA SER A 464 -11.35 3.55 -2.89
C SER A 464 -11.15 4.90 -3.57
N ARG A 465 -10.06 5.64 -3.28
CA ARG A 465 -9.67 6.87 -4.01
C ARG A 465 -9.44 6.60 -5.50
N TYR A 466 -8.82 5.47 -5.85
CA TYR A 466 -8.68 5.02 -7.24
C TYR A 466 -10.06 4.85 -7.92
N TYR A 467 -11.02 4.18 -7.28
CA TYR A 467 -12.36 4.02 -7.86
C TYR A 467 -13.15 5.35 -7.95
N VAL A 468 -12.98 6.28 -7.01
CA VAL A 468 -13.53 7.66 -7.13
C VAL A 468 -12.97 8.36 -8.36
N ARG A 469 -11.64 8.40 -8.52
CA ARG A 469 -10.99 9.03 -9.69
C ARG A 469 -11.44 8.37 -11.01
N GLN A 470 -11.48 7.03 -11.05
CA GLN A 470 -11.99 6.29 -12.21
C GLN A 470 -13.46 6.59 -12.51
N PHE A 471 -14.31 6.79 -11.49
CA PHE A 471 -15.69 7.24 -11.68
C PHE A 471 -15.74 8.66 -12.25
N GLU A 472 -15.06 9.62 -11.63
CA GLU A 472 -15.09 11.03 -12.01
C GLU A 472 -14.48 11.29 -13.40
N ASP A 473 -13.52 10.49 -13.85
CA ASP A 473 -12.98 10.59 -15.22
C ASP A 473 -13.85 9.89 -16.26
N ASN A 474 -14.37 8.69 -15.99
CA ASN A 474 -15.20 7.98 -16.97
C ASN A 474 -16.62 8.58 -17.10
N VAL A 475 -17.17 9.24 -16.07
CA VAL A 475 -18.51 9.86 -16.17
C VAL A 475 -18.54 11.02 -17.17
N LYS A 476 -17.41 11.74 -17.33
CA LYS A 476 -17.22 12.78 -18.35
C LYS A 476 -17.40 12.22 -19.77
N LEU A 477 -17.01 10.95 -20.00
CA LEU A 477 -17.09 10.29 -21.31
C LEU A 477 -18.53 9.97 -21.75
N LEU A 478 -19.50 9.94 -20.82
CA LEU A 478 -20.92 9.73 -21.13
C LEU A 478 -21.55 10.93 -21.86
N ARG A 479 -20.92 12.11 -21.82
CA ARG A 479 -21.41 13.38 -22.40
C ARG A 479 -22.85 13.68 -21.96
N ILE A 480 -23.01 13.78 -20.65
CA ILE A 480 -24.30 14.00 -20.00
C ILE A 480 -24.79 15.42 -20.32
N LEU A 481 -26.03 15.53 -20.80
CA LEU A 481 -26.76 16.79 -20.88
C LEU A 481 -28.01 16.69 -19.98
N ARG A 482 -28.40 17.82 -19.39
CA ARG A 482 -29.55 17.87 -18.47
C ARG A 482 -30.87 17.69 -19.23
N LEU A 483 -31.74 16.82 -18.70
CA LEU A 483 -33.17 16.86 -19.02
C LEU A 483 -33.87 17.82 -18.05
N GLU A 484 -34.77 18.66 -18.56
CA GLU A 484 -35.34 19.75 -17.78
C GLU A 484 -36.32 19.26 -16.70
N GLY A 485 -36.26 19.90 -15.53
CA GLY A 485 -36.91 19.44 -14.30
C GLY A 485 -36.12 18.38 -13.51
N ASP A 486 -35.24 17.61 -14.15
CA ASP A 486 -34.53 16.50 -13.50
C ASP A 486 -33.13 16.88 -12.99
N GLN A 487 -32.51 15.97 -12.22
CA GLN A 487 -31.11 16.05 -11.81
C GLN A 487 -30.25 15.06 -12.64
N PRO A 488 -29.19 15.54 -13.33
CA PRO A 488 -28.25 14.69 -14.07
C PRO A 488 -27.57 13.61 -13.21
N TYR A 489 -27.25 12.45 -13.78
CA TYR A 489 -26.61 11.31 -13.09
C TYR A 489 -25.33 11.70 -12.33
N ASP A 490 -24.42 12.44 -12.98
CA ASP A 490 -23.17 12.93 -12.38
C ASP A 490 -23.45 13.85 -11.19
N GLN A 491 -24.39 14.79 -11.34
CA GLN A 491 -24.78 15.71 -10.27
C GLN A 491 -25.51 14.98 -9.13
N PHE A 492 -26.33 13.98 -9.45
CA PHE A 492 -27.04 13.17 -8.46
C PHE A 492 -26.05 12.37 -7.61
N ILE A 493 -25.10 11.68 -8.25
CA ILE A 493 -24.05 10.94 -7.57
C ILE A 493 -23.15 11.90 -6.76
N ARG A 494 -22.72 13.03 -7.32
CA ARG A 494 -21.90 14.02 -6.58
C ARG A 494 -22.66 14.64 -5.40
N ARG A 495 -23.99 14.83 -5.49
CA ARG A 495 -24.83 15.31 -4.37
C ARG A 495 -25.07 14.26 -3.28
N ARG A 496 -25.18 12.98 -3.64
CA ARG A 496 -25.50 11.88 -2.71
C ARG A 496 -24.28 11.21 -2.11
N LEU A 497 -23.24 10.99 -2.91
CA LEU A 497 -22.02 10.25 -2.55
C LEU A 497 -20.77 11.14 -2.51
N GLY A 498 -20.82 12.37 -3.02
CA GLY A 498 -19.72 13.33 -2.91
C GLY A 498 -19.20 13.56 -1.48
N PRO A 499 -20.05 13.65 -0.43
CA PRO A 499 -19.58 13.72 0.95
C PRO A 499 -18.74 12.51 1.38
N GLU A 500 -19.11 11.30 0.94
CA GLU A 500 -18.35 10.07 1.22
C GLU A 500 -17.05 10.01 0.41
N PHE A 501 -17.07 10.45 -0.86
CA PHE A 501 -15.89 10.53 -1.71
C PHE A 501 -14.87 11.56 -1.16
N ASP A 502 -15.36 12.72 -0.72
CA ASP A 502 -14.55 13.75 -0.06
C ASP A 502 -14.05 13.29 1.31
N PHE A 503 -14.83 12.47 2.04
CA PHE A 503 -14.37 11.84 3.27
C PHE A 503 -13.23 10.85 3.01
N ILE A 504 -13.37 9.95 2.04
CA ILE A 504 -12.34 8.96 1.66
C ILE A 504 -11.02 9.65 1.26
N ASP A 505 -11.08 10.74 0.49
CA ASP A 505 -9.86 11.47 0.11
C ASP A 505 -9.20 12.19 1.31
N ARG A 506 -9.99 12.87 2.14
CA ARG A 506 -9.51 13.52 3.39
C ARG A 506 -8.94 12.51 4.38
N LEU A 507 -9.51 11.31 4.44
CA LEU A 507 -9.03 10.20 5.27
C LEU A 507 -7.65 9.73 4.82
N GLY A 508 -7.42 9.63 3.50
CA GLY A 508 -6.08 9.37 2.94
C GLY A 508 -5.07 10.42 3.36
N VAL A 509 -5.37 11.70 3.14
CA VAL A 509 -4.48 12.82 3.54
C VAL A 509 -4.23 12.84 5.06
N ARG A 510 -5.22 12.48 5.90
CA ARG A 510 -5.03 12.31 7.35
C ARG A 510 -4.12 11.12 7.68
N TYR A 511 -4.33 9.96 7.05
CA TYR A 511 -3.53 8.77 7.28
C TYR A 511 -2.06 9.00 6.87
N GLU A 512 -1.84 9.55 5.67
CA GLU A 512 -0.51 9.96 5.18
C GLU A 512 0.19 10.91 6.18
N ARG A 513 -0.52 11.92 6.68
CA ARG A 513 0.01 12.87 7.69
C ARG A 513 0.32 12.20 9.02
N ALA A 514 -0.52 11.26 9.48
CA ALA A 514 -0.30 10.52 10.71
C ALA A 514 0.96 9.63 10.60
N MET A 515 1.07 8.85 9.51
CA MET A 515 2.27 8.06 9.18
C MET A 515 3.53 8.92 9.12
N SER A 516 3.51 10.00 8.34
CA SER A 516 4.62 10.95 8.22
C SER A 516 4.97 11.58 9.57
N SER A 517 3.96 11.87 10.41
CA SER A 517 4.19 12.43 11.74
C SER A 517 4.86 11.43 12.69
N ILE A 518 4.52 10.15 12.62
CA ILE A 518 5.15 9.09 13.42
C ILE A 518 6.60 8.86 12.95
N VAL A 519 6.85 8.78 11.64
CA VAL A 519 8.23 8.70 11.12
C VAL A 519 9.07 9.94 11.52
N SER A 520 8.47 11.13 11.56
CA SER A 520 9.15 12.35 12.05
C SER A 520 9.45 12.30 13.56
N LEU A 521 8.61 11.64 14.36
CA LEU A 521 8.83 11.46 15.78
C LEU A 521 10.00 10.49 16.03
N ASP A 522 10.08 9.41 15.26
CA ASP A 522 11.19 8.44 15.35
C ASP A 522 12.52 9.09 14.93
N GLN A 523 12.54 9.87 13.85
CA GLN A 523 13.73 10.59 13.40
C GLN A 523 14.20 11.62 14.44
N ASN A 524 13.29 12.42 15.01
CA ASN A 524 13.62 13.38 16.06
C ASN A 524 14.08 12.69 17.36
N TYR A 525 13.54 11.52 17.70
CA TYR A 525 14.04 10.75 18.84
C TYR A 525 15.44 10.15 18.59
N LEU A 526 15.69 9.65 17.39
CA LEU A 526 17.01 9.14 17.01
C LEU A 526 18.08 10.24 17.05
N SER A 527 17.77 11.47 16.62
CA SER A 527 18.72 12.59 16.76
C SER A 527 18.92 13.01 18.21
N ILE A 528 17.87 13.08 19.03
CA ILE A 528 17.98 13.37 20.48
C ILE A 528 18.80 12.31 21.22
N THR A 529 18.60 11.02 20.92
CA THR A 529 19.40 9.96 21.56
C THR A 529 20.84 9.99 21.10
N GLN A 530 21.11 10.14 19.80
CA GLN A 530 22.46 10.32 19.27
C GLN A 530 23.17 11.52 19.91
N ASN A 531 22.52 12.67 20.01
CA ASN A 531 23.07 13.85 20.67
C ASN A 531 23.38 13.57 22.15
N SER A 532 22.50 12.90 22.89
CA SER A 532 22.74 12.53 24.30
C SER A 532 23.83 11.47 24.49
N LEU A 533 24.07 10.64 23.47
CA LEU A 533 25.18 9.66 23.46
C LEU A 533 26.51 10.33 23.08
N VAL A 534 26.49 11.30 22.17
CA VAL A 534 27.66 12.14 21.86
C VAL A 534 28.04 13.00 23.06
N GLU A 535 27.10 13.65 23.74
CA GLU A 535 27.34 14.42 24.97
C GLU A 535 27.96 13.55 26.08
N ARG A 536 27.47 12.32 26.25
CA ARG A 536 28.09 11.33 27.16
C ARG A 536 29.48 10.92 26.70
N ALA A 537 29.69 10.69 25.40
CA ALA A 537 30.98 10.30 24.85
C ALA A 537 32.02 11.43 25.00
N THR A 538 31.65 12.70 24.77
CA THR A 538 32.53 13.85 24.99
C THR A 538 32.82 14.06 26.47
N LYS A 539 31.83 13.87 27.36
CA LYS A 539 32.07 13.94 28.81
C LYS A 539 32.97 12.81 29.30
N ILE A 540 32.83 11.60 28.77
CA ILE A 540 33.71 10.45 29.07
C ILE A 540 35.11 10.70 28.51
N ASP A 541 35.25 11.34 27.35
CA ASP A 541 36.55 11.74 26.77
C ASP A 541 37.22 12.85 27.60
N GLU A 542 36.47 13.84 28.10
CA GLU A 542 36.96 14.84 29.06
C GLU A 542 37.40 14.21 30.39
N GLU A 543 36.59 13.33 30.99
CA GLU A 543 36.95 12.56 32.19
C GLU A 543 38.14 11.64 31.95
N THR A 544 38.24 11.03 30.76
CA THR A 544 39.39 10.20 30.38
C THR A 544 40.64 11.05 30.20
N LYS A 545 40.54 12.27 29.65
CA LYS A 545 41.66 13.21 29.51
C LYS A 545 42.15 13.70 30.87
N THR A 546 41.26 14.00 31.82
CA THR A 546 41.68 14.34 33.19
C THR A 546 42.37 13.15 33.87
N ILE A 547 41.78 11.95 33.81
CA ILE A 547 42.39 10.72 34.36
C ILE A 547 43.74 10.40 33.70
N GLN A 548 43.88 10.55 32.38
CA GLN A 548 45.16 10.38 31.68
C GLN A 548 46.19 11.44 32.12
N SER A 549 45.76 12.67 32.40
CA SER A 549 46.65 13.72 32.93
C SER A 549 47.14 13.40 34.35
N GLU A 550 46.28 12.82 35.20
CA GLU A 550 46.61 12.36 36.55
C GLU A 550 47.55 11.15 36.52
N ILE A 551 47.24 10.11 35.73
CA ILE A 551 48.11 8.95 35.51
C ILE A 551 49.47 9.39 34.96
N GLY A 552 49.48 10.30 33.98
CA GLY A 552 50.71 10.89 33.46
C GLY A 552 51.48 11.73 34.51
N GLY A 553 50.81 12.24 35.53
CA GLY A 553 51.43 12.85 36.71
C GLY A 553 52.04 11.80 37.64
N ILE A 554 51.28 10.75 37.99
CA ILE A 554 51.71 9.64 38.84
C ILE A 554 52.91 8.90 38.22
N GLN A 555 52.90 8.64 36.91
CA GLN A 555 54.03 8.04 36.20
C GLN A 555 55.28 8.94 36.28
N ARG A 556 55.14 10.26 36.08
CA ARG A 556 56.28 11.20 36.21
C ARG A 556 56.87 11.19 37.63
N TRP A 557 56.04 11.11 38.67
CA TRP A 557 56.51 10.93 40.05
C TRP A 557 57.13 9.55 40.30
N GLY A 558 56.58 8.48 39.73
CA GLY A 558 57.13 7.12 39.83
C GLY A 558 58.50 7.00 39.15
N GLU A 559 58.64 7.54 37.93
CA GLU A 559 59.93 7.63 37.22
C GLU A 559 60.95 8.46 38.02
N PHE A 560 60.52 9.58 38.61
CA PHE A 560 61.38 10.41 39.47
C PHE A 560 61.88 9.63 40.69
N ILE A 561 60.99 8.97 41.44
CA ILE A 561 61.37 8.18 42.64
C ILE A 561 62.28 7.01 42.27
N LEU A 562 61.98 6.30 41.18
CA LEU A 562 62.78 5.16 40.69
C LEU A 562 64.19 5.61 40.30
N LEU A 563 64.33 6.73 39.60
CA LEU A 563 65.64 7.28 39.21
C LEU A 563 66.39 7.95 40.36
N ALA A 564 65.70 8.62 41.29
CA ALA A 564 66.32 9.36 42.39
C ALA A 564 66.75 8.46 43.56
N ALA A 565 66.11 7.29 43.75
CA ALA A 565 66.37 6.41 44.89
C ALA A 565 66.68 4.96 44.51
N LEU A 566 65.86 4.31 43.67
CA LEU A 566 65.99 2.88 43.43
C LEU A 566 67.22 2.53 42.57
N VAL A 567 67.44 3.28 41.48
CA VAL A 567 68.63 3.15 40.62
C VAL A 567 69.93 3.41 41.39
N PRO A 568 70.14 4.54 42.09
CA PRO A 568 71.39 4.77 42.82
C PRO A 568 71.60 3.81 43.97
N TYR A 569 70.53 3.28 44.61
CA TYR A 569 70.64 2.21 45.59
C TYR A 569 71.28 0.95 44.98
N TYR A 570 70.70 0.40 43.90
CA TYR A 570 71.23 -0.82 43.28
C TYR A 570 72.60 -0.61 42.63
N VAL A 571 72.85 0.53 41.99
CA VAL A 571 74.16 0.84 41.38
C VAL A 571 75.25 1.01 42.46
N SER A 572 74.94 1.70 43.57
CA SER A 572 75.88 1.83 44.70
C SER A 572 76.16 0.49 45.38
N HIS A 573 75.14 -0.36 45.53
CA HIS A 573 75.30 -1.70 46.12
C HIS A 573 76.14 -2.61 45.20
N MET A 574 75.90 -2.59 43.89
CA MET A 574 76.73 -3.31 42.92
C MET A 574 78.18 -2.80 42.91
N LEU A 575 78.41 -1.48 42.97
CA LEU A 575 79.77 -0.93 43.12
C LEU A 575 80.44 -1.40 44.41
N PHE A 576 79.71 -1.44 45.53
CA PHE A 576 80.23 -1.91 46.81
C PHE A 576 80.65 -3.39 46.76
N LEU A 577 79.89 -4.24 46.06
CA LEU A 577 80.21 -5.65 45.82
C LEU A 577 81.40 -5.82 44.86
N ILE A 578 81.40 -5.11 43.73
CA ILE A 578 82.44 -5.23 42.68
C ILE A 578 83.82 -4.76 43.18
N MET A 579 83.87 -3.75 44.05
CA MET A 579 85.13 -3.10 44.43
C MET A 579 85.87 -3.79 45.61
N GLY A 580 85.35 -4.91 46.14
CA GLY A 580 85.96 -5.66 47.25
C GLY A 580 85.94 -4.90 48.58
N GLU A 581 86.11 -5.55 49.73
CA GLU A 581 85.84 -4.87 51.01
C GLU A 581 86.74 -3.66 51.30
N GLU A 582 88.02 -3.74 50.94
CA GLU A 582 89.10 -2.85 51.37
C GLU A 582 89.19 -1.47 50.66
N TRP A 583 88.39 -1.19 49.62
CA TRP A 583 88.62 0.00 48.79
C TRP A 583 88.20 1.32 49.49
N PRO A 584 89.13 2.26 49.78
CA PRO A 584 88.88 3.38 50.70
C PRO A 584 87.98 4.49 50.12
N PHE A 585 87.69 4.47 48.82
CA PHE A 585 86.87 5.50 48.15
C PHE A 585 85.38 5.15 47.99
N LYS A 586 84.96 3.95 48.44
CA LYS A 586 83.58 3.44 48.31
C LYS A 586 82.48 4.41 48.67
N SER A 587 82.56 5.03 49.86
CA SER A 587 81.53 5.95 50.34
C SER A 587 81.38 7.15 49.42
N ARG A 588 82.50 7.71 48.92
CA ARG A 588 82.51 8.83 47.96
C ARG A 588 81.97 8.41 46.59
N ALA A 589 82.35 7.23 46.09
CA ALA A 589 81.83 6.69 44.83
C ALA A 589 80.31 6.47 44.88
N ALA A 590 79.79 5.93 46.00
CA ALA A 590 78.35 5.83 46.24
C ALA A 590 77.70 7.21 46.32
N THR A 591 78.24 8.17 47.08
CA THR A 591 77.71 9.54 47.16
C THR A 591 77.60 10.19 45.78
N GLY A 592 78.62 10.08 44.92
CA GLY A 592 78.58 10.63 43.56
C GLY A 592 77.53 9.97 42.67
N VAL A 593 77.34 8.65 42.77
CA VAL A 593 76.25 7.94 42.08
C VAL A 593 74.87 8.43 42.53
N TRP A 594 74.67 8.66 43.84
CA TRP A 594 73.44 9.22 44.37
C TRP A 594 73.23 10.67 43.89
N LEU A 595 74.25 11.53 43.94
CA LEU A 595 74.17 12.93 43.48
C LEU A 595 73.87 13.02 41.97
N LEU A 596 74.55 12.23 41.14
CA LEU A 596 74.30 12.17 39.69
C LEU A 596 72.91 11.62 39.38
N SER A 597 72.45 10.59 40.09
CA SER A 597 71.11 10.00 39.86
C SER A 597 69.99 10.95 40.29
N VAL A 598 70.14 11.65 41.42
CA VAL A 598 69.21 12.71 41.86
C VAL A 598 69.23 13.89 40.89
N ALA A 599 70.40 14.36 40.45
CA ALA A 599 70.52 15.41 39.44
C ALA A 599 69.86 15.02 38.11
N PHE A 600 70.04 13.78 37.65
CA PHE A 600 69.40 13.27 36.43
C PHE A 600 67.89 13.08 36.57
N ALA A 601 67.42 12.63 37.74
CA ALA A 601 65.99 12.53 38.04
C ALA A 601 65.32 13.92 38.05
N ILE A 602 65.95 14.90 38.71
CA ILE A 602 65.52 16.32 38.69
C ILE A 602 65.51 16.84 37.24
N TYR A 603 66.56 16.59 36.46
CA TYR A 603 66.58 16.97 35.05
C TYR A 603 65.40 16.36 34.28
N ARG A 604 65.21 15.04 34.33
CA ARG A 604 64.15 14.34 33.57
C ARG A 604 62.76 14.81 33.98
N ALA A 605 62.48 14.96 35.28
CA ALA A 605 61.17 15.36 35.79
C ALA A 605 60.81 16.82 35.47
N PHE A 606 61.79 17.73 35.45
CA PHE A 606 61.55 19.17 35.39
C PHE A 606 61.93 19.86 34.07
N ASN A 607 62.59 19.18 33.12
CA ASN A 607 62.96 19.73 31.80
C ASN A 607 61.77 20.01 30.85
N GLN A 608 60.54 19.69 31.27
CA GLN A 608 59.30 20.12 30.59
C GLN A 608 58.58 21.29 31.30
N THR A 609 58.88 21.56 32.58
CA THR A 609 58.20 22.56 33.43
C THR A 609 59.05 23.80 33.73
N PHE A 610 60.37 23.69 33.66
CA PHE A 610 61.29 24.80 33.91
C PHE A 610 62.01 25.21 32.61
N ASP A 611 62.04 26.52 32.33
CA ASP A 611 62.96 27.07 31.34
C ASP A 611 64.40 26.64 31.66
N ARG A 612 65.16 26.29 30.62
CA ARG A 612 66.49 25.68 30.70
C ARG A 612 67.44 26.46 31.62
N ARG A 613 67.32 27.79 31.67
CA ARG A 613 68.11 28.67 32.56
C ARG A 613 67.89 28.37 34.04
N ARG A 614 66.64 28.15 34.47
CA ARG A 614 66.31 27.79 35.86
C ARG A 614 66.77 26.38 36.20
N LEU A 615 66.62 25.45 35.25
CA LEU A 615 67.03 24.07 35.45
C LEU A 615 68.57 23.95 35.58
N ILE A 616 69.33 24.66 34.74
CA ILE A 616 70.79 24.79 34.89
C ILE A 616 71.17 25.35 36.27
N LEU A 617 70.48 26.38 36.77
CA LEU A 617 70.72 26.93 38.11
C LEU A 617 70.45 25.92 39.25
N ILE A 618 69.47 25.02 39.09
CA ILE A 618 69.15 23.97 40.07
C ILE A 618 70.21 22.85 40.05
N LEU A 619 70.76 22.51 38.88
CA LEU A 619 71.80 21.47 38.76
C LEU A 619 73.22 21.96 39.06
N LEU A 620 73.49 23.26 38.90
CA LEU A 620 74.78 23.88 39.19
C LEU A 620 75.36 23.51 40.58
N PRO A 621 74.62 23.58 41.70
CA PRO A 621 75.15 23.17 43.00
C PRO A 621 75.53 21.68 43.09
N PHE A 622 74.85 20.79 42.37
CA PHE A 622 75.22 19.36 42.34
C PHE A 622 76.52 19.13 41.56
N ALA A 623 76.68 19.81 40.41
CA ALA A 623 77.92 19.77 39.65
C ALA A 623 79.11 20.39 40.42
N LEU A 624 78.86 21.47 41.17
CA LEU A 624 79.86 22.08 42.05
C LEU A 624 80.20 21.19 43.26
N ALA A 625 79.23 20.48 43.84
CA ALA A 625 79.47 19.53 44.93
C ALA A 625 80.38 18.38 44.49
N GLU A 626 80.15 17.81 43.29
CA GLU A 626 81.05 16.80 42.70
C GLU A 626 82.46 17.37 42.44
N LEU A 627 82.57 18.57 41.86
CA LEU A 627 83.87 19.21 41.63
C LEU A 627 84.64 19.47 42.94
N VAL A 628 83.95 19.83 44.04
CA VAL A 628 84.54 19.95 45.37
C VAL A 628 84.94 18.59 45.95
N LEU A 629 84.11 17.56 45.78
CA LEU A 629 84.42 16.20 46.24
C LEU A 629 85.67 15.63 45.55
N ILE A 630 85.78 15.84 44.23
CA ILE A 630 86.95 15.49 43.40
C ILE A 630 88.17 16.34 43.77
N GLY A 631 88.00 17.65 44.02
CA GLY A 631 89.09 18.50 44.51
C GLY A 631 89.66 18.03 45.85
N VAL A 632 88.80 17.57 46.76
CA VAL A 632 89.20 17.01 48.07
C VAL A 632 89.81 15.61 47.95
N THR A 633 89.46 14.78 46.95
CA THR A 633 90.12 13.47 46.77
C THR A 633 91.56 13.59 46.25
N LEU A 634 91.88 14.63 45.47
CA LEU A 634 93.20 14.83 44.86
C LEU A 634 94.29 15.35 45.82
N ILE A 635 93.92 15.79 47.04
CA ILE A 635 94.82 16.50 47.97
C ILE A 635 95.20 15.64 49.20
N ALA A 636 94.53 14.50 49.43
CA ALA A 636 94.75 13.65 50.59
C ALA A 636 95.95 12.71 50.42
N PRO A 637 97.00 12.79 51.27
CA PRO A 637 98.14 11.86 51.21
C PRO A 637 97.76 10.46 51.73
N PRO A 638 98.41 9.38 51.24
CA PRO A 638 98.14 8.02 51.70
C PRO A 638 98.68 7.79 53.12
N GLN A 639 97.88 7.14 53.98
CA GLN A 639 98.35 6.62 55.26
C GLN A 639 98.68 5.12 55.17
N PRO A 640 99.74 4.65 55.88
CA PRO A 640 100.09 3.23 55.92
C PRO A 640 99.13 2.45 56.83
N GLY A 641 98.86 1.19 56.47
CA GLY A 641 98.02 0.29 57.27
C GLY A 641 98.77 -0.42 58.40
N HIS A 642 98.02 -0.91 59.39
CA HIS A 642 98.51 -1.85 60.40
C HIS A 642 97.50 -2.97 60.66
N HIS A 643 97.96 -4.22 60.61
CA HIS A 643 97.20 -5.39 61.05
C HIS A 643 97.16 -5.48 62.58
N ARG A 644 96.04 -5.95 63.17
CA ARG A 644 96.07 -7.18 64.00
C ARG A 644 94.70 -7.73 64.44
N ALA A 645 94.60 -9.06 64.32
CA ALA A 645 94.05 -10.02 65.30
C ALA A 645 92.56 -9.98 65.73
N GLU A 646 91.82 -10.97 65.20
CA GLU A 646 90.88 -11.87 65.91
C GLU A 646 91.37 -12.33 67.30
N PRO A 647 90.53 -12.85 68.24
CA PRO A 647 89.35 -13.75 68.05
C PRO A 647 88.08 -13.35 68.86
N GLY A 648 86.95 -14.08 68.87
CA GLY A 648 86.49 -15.30 68.15
C GLY A 648 85.45 -16.11 68.98
N MET A 649 84.67 -17.01 68.33
CA MET A 649 83.56 -17.85 68.89
C MET A 649 82.34 -17.07 69.44
N ASP A 650 81.11 -17.59 69.61
CA ASP A 650 80.28 -18.76 69.14
C ASP A 650 78.82 -18.44 69.59
N ASP A 651 77.69 -19.03 69.18
CA ASP A 651 77.20 -19.94 68.11
C ASP A 651 75.66 -19.68 67.99
N GLY A 652 74.92 -20.28 67.05
CA GLY A 652 73.45 -20.34 67.15
C GLY A 652 72.61 -20.54 65.89
N VAL A 653 72.91 -21.57 65.09
CA VAL A 653 71.95 -22.58 64.57
C VAL A 653 70.46 -22.20 64.38
N ARG A 654 69.98 -22.20 63.12
CA ARG A 654 68.81 -23.03 62.70
C ARG A 654 68.70 -23.26 61.19
N THR A 655 68.04 -24.35 60.79
CA THR A 655 68.07 -24.94 59.44
C THR A 655 66.68 -25.14 58.80
N ARG A 656 66.65 -25.03 57.45
CA ARG A 656 66.03 -25.89 56.40
C ARG A 656 64.84 -26.85 56.71
N PRO A 657 64.09 -27.35 55.68
CA PRO A 657 64.09 -27.02 54.24
C PRO A 657 62.71 -26.45 53.78
N SER A 658 61.80 -27.01 52.94
CA SER A 658 61.58 -28.31 52.24
C SER A 658 61.14 -28.12 50.76
N HIS A 659 60.44 -29.10 50.17
CA HIS A 659 59.91 -29.16 48.80
C HIS A 659 58.48 -29.76 48.82
N GLU A 660 57.73 -29.66 47.71
CA GLU A 660 56.54 -30.50 47.34
C GLU A 660 55.29 -30.45 48.26
N SER A 661 54.09 -30.88 47.84
CA SER A 661 53.44 -31.06 46.51
C SER A 661 51.90 -31.15 46.69
N ALA A 662 51.09 -31.04 45.62
CA ALA A 662 49.63 -31.20 45.70
C ALA A 662 49.02 -31.77 44.38
N PRO A 663 48.16 -32.81 44.43
CA PRO A 663 47.70 -33.51 43.23
C PRO A 663 46.23 -33.31 42.81
N THR A 664 46.00 -33.69 41.56
CA THR A 664 44.80 -33.83 40.72
C THR A 664 43.58 -34.53 41.32
N LYS A 665 42.37 -34.02 40.97
CA LYS A 665 41.14 -34.69 40.44
C LYS A 665 39.84 -34.08 41.00
N SER A 666 38.67 -34.14 40.37
CA SER A 666 38.21 -34.23 38.95
C SER A 666 36.69 -34.37 38.97
N GLU A 667 35.91 -33.60 38.19
CA GLU A 667 34.58 -34.03 37.70
C GLU A 667 34.10 -33.21 36.48
N VAL A 668 33.05 -33.70 35.82
CA VAL A 668 32.56 -33.44 34.43
C VAL A 668 31.03 -33.73 34.45
N PRO A 669 30.12 -33.14 33.62
CA PRO A 669 30.22 -32.45 32.31
C PRO A 669 29.71 -30.97 32.38
N THR A 670 29.39 -30.18 31.33
CA THR A 670 28.80 -30.44 29.99
C THR A 670 29.07 -29.28 29.00
N ALA A 671 28.95 -29.54 27.69
CA ALA A 671 29.00 -28.52 26.62
C ALA A 671 27.72 -27.64 26.55
N PRO A 672 27.73 -26.48 25.87
CA PRO A 672 27.54 -26.48 24.41
C PRO A 672 28.30 -25.40 23.59
N ASP A 673 28.28 -25.61 22.26
CA ASP A 673 28.32 -24.69 21.11
C ASP A 673 29.48 -23.69 20.83
N GLU A 674 29.89 -23.69 19.55
CA GLU A 674 30.82 -22.73 18.94
C GLU A 674 30.15 -21.40 18.56
N PRO A 675 30.78 -20.24 18.82
CA PRO A 675 30.50 -19.01 18.09
C PRO A 675 31.38 -18.90 16.83
N ARG A 676 30.75 -18.96 15.66
CA ARG A 676 31.44 -18.79 14.35
C ARG A 676 32.11 -17.42 14.23
N THR A 677 33.31 -17.39 13.65
CA THR A 677 34.04 -16.17 13.30
C THR A 677 33.31 -15.35 12.23
N PRO A 678 32.92 -14.08 12.48
CA PRO A 678 32.40 -13.21 11.45
C PRO A 678 33.54 -12.63 10.60
N GLN A 679 33.48 -12.83 9.28
CA GLN A 679 34.38 -12.14 8.35
C GLN A 679 34.05 -10.64 8.30
N ARG A 680 35.08 -9.78 8.32
CA ARG A 680 34.93 -8.33 8.09
C ARG A 680 34.59 -8.07 6.61
N PRO A 681 33.50 -7.35 6.29
CA PRO A 681 33.36 -6.67 5.01
C PRO A 681 34.31 -5.46 4.97
N SER A 682 35.06 -5.30 3.88
CA SER A 682 35.85 -4.09 3.63
C SER A 682 34.99 -2.98 3.04
N LEU A 683 34.41 -2.15 3.92
CA LEU A 683 33.71 -0.92 3.50
C LEU A 683 34.74 0.12 3.01
N GLN A 684 34.72 0.40 1.71
CA GLN A 684 35.37 1.58 1.14
C GLN A 684 34.52 2.81 1.46
N SER A 685 35.13 3.82 2.09
CA SER A 685 34.51 5.13 2.31
C SER A 685 34.51 5.93 1.00
N ALA A 686 33.33 6.14 0.42
CA ALA A 686 33.12 7.19 -0.57
C ALA A 686 32.65 8.45 0.17
N ASP A 687 33.34 9.57 -0.01
CA ASP A 687 32.94 10.84 0.59
C ASP A 687 31.61 11.34 -0.01
N PRO A 688 30.64 11.78 0.81
CA PRO A 688 29.42 12.41 0.31
C PRO A 688 29.73 13.82 -0.21
N SER A 689 29.54 14.03 -1.51
CA SER A 689 29.55 15.38 -2.10
C SER A 689 28.53 16.29 -1.39
N PRO A 690 28.86 17.58 -1.14
CA PRO A 690 27.92 18.50 -0.52
C PRO A 690 26.67 18.70 -1.40
N PRO A 691 25.48 18.91 -0.79
CA PRO A 691 24.25 19.08 -1.55
C PRO A 691 24.27 20.36 -2.39
N GLU A 692 23.89 20.25 -3.66
CA GLU A 692 23.73 21.40 -4.55
C GLU A 692 22.58 22.31 -4.03
N PRO A 693 22.78 23.63 -3.90
CA PRO A 693 21.75 24.51 -3.35
C PRO A 693 20.52 24.55 -4.27
N ALA A 694 19.36 24.32 -3.68
CA ALA A 694 18.09 24.29 -4.41
C ALA A 694 17.86 25.61 -5.15
N ARG A 695 17.67 25.53 -6.48
CA ARG A 695 17.26 26.69 -7.29
C ARG A 695 15.88 27.17 -6.82
N PRO A 696 15.63 28.48 -6.70
CA PRO A 696 14.30 28.98 -6.45
C PRO A 696 13.35 28.54 -7.58
N PRO A 697 12.06 28.30 -7.30
CA PRO A 697 11.09 27.94 -8.33
C PRO A 697 10.98 29.08 -9.35
N SER A 698 10.97 28.72 -10.63
CA SER A 698 10.70 29.65 -11.72
C SER A 698 9.37 30.37 -11.50
N GLU A 699 9.33 31.69 -11.65
CA GLU A 699 8.07 32.42 -11.62
C GLU A 699 7.10 31.86 -12.67
N PRO A 700 5.81 31.66 -12.35
CA PRO A 700 4.83 31.21 -13.32
C PRO A 700 4.67 32.31 -14.38
N GLN A 701 5.07 32.02 -15.63
CA GLN A 701 4.87 32.93 -16.75
C GLN A 701 3.38 33.32 -16.83
N ALA A 702 3.11 34.62 -16.74
CA ALA A 702 1.75 35.13 -16.73
C ALA A 702 1.03 34.75 -18.02
N THR A 703 0.01 33.89 -17.92
CA THR A 703 -0.86 33.54 -19.04
C THR A 703 -1.47 34.82 -19.61
N PRO A 704 -1.35 35.10 -20.92
CA PRO A 704 -1.89 36.33 -21.49
C PRO A 704 -3.40 36.40 -21.27
N GLN A 705 -3.87 37.52 -20.70
CA GLN A 705 -5.30 37.73 -20.50
C GLN A 705 -6.03 37.69 -21.84
N PRO A 706 -7.14 36.93 -21.97
CA PRO A 706 -7.97 37.00 -23.15
C PRO A 706 -8.56 38.40 -23.27
N GLN A 707 -8.40 39.03 -24.42
CA GLN A 707 -9.05 40.30 -24.71
C GLN A 707 -10.58 40.11 -24.70
N PRO A 708 -11.36 41.06 -24.15
CA PRO A 708 -12.81 40.97 -24.19
C PRO A 708 -13.30 41.06 -25.63
N SER A 709 -13.96 40.01 -26.11
CA SER A 709 -14.64 39.99 -27.40
C SER A 709 -15.67 41.12 -27.46
N ALA A 710 -15.61 41.96 -28.50
CA ALA A 710 -16.62 42.99 -28.71
C ALA A 710 -17.98 42.39 -29.07
N GLU A 711 -19.06 42.92 -28.49
CA GLU A 711 -20.43 42.58 -28.88
C GLU A 711 -20.73 43.12 -30.29
N PRO A 712 -21.22 42.30 -31.23
CA PRO A 712 -21.89 42.81 -32.43
C PRO A 712 -23.33 43.23 -32.09
N ARG A 713 -23.76 44.35 -32.70
CA ARG A 713 -25.17 44.73 -32.81
C ARG A 713 -25.80 44.12 -34.06
#